data_AF-A0A7V5YRE3-F1
#
_entry.id   AF-A0A7V5YRE3-F1
#
_cell.length_a   1.000
_cell.length_b   1.000
_cell.length_c   1.000
_cell.angle_alpha   90.00
_cell.angle_beta   90.00
_cell.angle_gamma   90.00
#
_symmetry.space_group_name_H-M   'P 1'
#
loop_
_entity.id
_entity.type
_entity.pdbx_description
1 polymer ?
#
loop_
_entity_poly.entity_id
_entity_poly.type
_entity_poly.pdbx_seq_one_letter_code
_entity_poly.pdbx_strand_id
1 'polypeptide(L)'
;MRSPIVFDDSRDYSCWLEISKPSLDPPPPLPAALSTDFAAVGLDDPRAEPHLEPRRESQGSSIAYRPLAFEAVLPQWQKYLETAWRPWAEKRLRAERAQEAYECVDFMRRRIEEAEEHYELVLGIGLLAWRDPLGVLVQRHLLTAPAEIVLDPRRGKLTVLPAGSFEVFRVELDMLDPQYQPRLNPESLESLLEELDVRAWDRQAVHAILCEIGNRISSRTVIDAAAFSCPKIEDQTPRIVYAPALILRERRLTAYEDLVGRFLQAAESGEGFRVTAPWVKLVAEGSEASDNLVLAGEGAGVQPQGSVRRLYFPLPTNDEQRRIGESLEKQPCVLVKGPPGTGKSHTIVNLICHLLARGERVLVTAHTAKALEVLLDLTPPEISALCVTLLGSTYEDRKRLEESVRRILHFHDVWPGPDWANREQERLERQLHEYENRAAQLDRQLRELQESEFHTHSVAPGYEGTPAEIARRVRDEQSRYDWFPPFSRLAGPFPLSAEQLEEFVFLHGRFSERKQQELSVDLGPDDLPSPEEISAWLEEIQRNREALGACGKDVARRIESLKSFTDQELAALEAVLINFQNRLGEAVTAVGEPLDGILQDFHEGRLSSWLELAERARSTLARLSDYAGKVGEARVEVPTDVPLAQLLHDAQERLAHLRSGKSRGWWLFAPRAIRVTQYVERHCSINGHAVNDVVQLERLVAYLKFREGLEQFRKLWPWALRVPDESTPSELCKRLAARLDAVKSLLDALSQLETVRWTKLSEWERSQFTDSKSRTSWLQAIGAERARRQVELIQ
;
A
#
# COMPACT_ATOMS: atom_id res chain seq x y z
N MET A 1 -23.58 -12.14 54.26
CA MET A 1 -23.53 -11.00 53.34
C MET A 1 -22.75 -9.89 54.02
N ARG A 2 -21.81 -9.27 53.31
CA ARG A 2 -21.03 -8.11 53.74
C ARG A 2 -21.08 -7.09 52.62
N SER A 3 -21.31 -5.83 52.95
CA SER A 3 -21.32 -4.75 51.97
C SER A 3 -20.94 -3.44 52.67
N PRO A 4 -19.90 -2.73 52.22
CA PRO A 4 -19.52 -1.44 52.79
C PRO A 4 -20.63 -0.39 52.61
N ILE A 5 -21.51 -0.57 51.62
CA ILE A 5 -22.66 0.30 51.34
C ILE A 5 -23.69 0.24 52.49
N VAL A 6 -23.85 -0.93 53.11
CA VAL A 6 -24.85 -1.18 54.16
C VAL A 6 -24.26 -0.97 55.55
N PHE A 7 -23.07 -1.50 55.78
CA PHE A 7 -22.33 -1.40 57.03
C PHE A 7 -21.11 -0.54 56.73
N ASP A 8 -21.08 0.69 57.26
CA ASP A 8 -20.01 1.69 57.08
C ASP A 8 -18.67 1.18 57.66
N ASP A 9 -18.12 0.13 57.05
CA ASP A 9 -16.95 -0.63 57.47
C ASP A 9 -15.91 -0.51 56.36
N SER A 10 -15.04 0.48 56.51
CA SER A 10 -14.03 0.94 55.55
C SER A 10 -12.81 0.02 55.41
N ARG A 11 -12.94 -1.27 55.76
CA ARG A 11 -11.79 -2.18 55.91
C ARG A 11 -11.35 -2.87 54.63
N ASP A 12 -12.18 -2.88 53.57
CA ASP A 12 -11.83 -3.43 52.26
C ASP A 12 -12.36 -2.52 51.14
N TYR A 13 -11.49 -1.67 50.60
CA TYR A 13 -11.81 -0.68 49.56
C TYR A 13 -12.05 -1.26 48.15
N SER A 14 -12.08 -2.59 48.01
CA SER A 14 -12.07 -3.24 46.69
C SER A 14 -13.41 -3.82 46.23
N CYS A 15 -14.44 -3.91 47.08
CA CYS A 15 -15.71 -4.55 46.72
C CYS A 15 -16.96 -3.80 47.19
N TRP A 16 -18.06 -3.93 46.45
CA TRP A 16 -19.36 -3.34 46.78
C TRP A 16 -20.29 -4.31 47.52
N LEU A 17 -20.18 -5.61 47.24
CA LEU A 17 -20.99 -6.63 47.89
C LEU A 17 -20.25 -7.97 47.92
N GLU A 18 -20.31 -8.65 49.06
CA GLU A 18 -19.86 -10.03 49.23
C GLU A 18 -21.00 -10.87 49.79
N ILE A 19 -21.32 -11.97 49.11
CA ILE A 19 -22.32 -12.93 49.55
C ILE A 19 -21.81 -14.36 49.44
N SER A 20 -21.78 -15.05 50.58
CA SER A 20 -21.41 -16.46 50.67
C SER A 20 -22.68 -17.31 50.69
N LYS A 21 -22.63 -18.47 50.05
CA LYS A 21 -23.69 -19.46 50.12
C LYS A 21 -23.98 -19.82 51.58
N PRO A 22 -25.20 -19.56 52.10
CA PRO A 22 -25.54 -19.83 53.49
C PRO A 22 -25.64 -21.34 53.77
N SER A 23 -25.32 -21.73 55.01
CA SER A 23 -25.62 -23.08 55.51
C SER A 23 -27.09 -23.16 55.92
N LEU A 24 -27.82 -24.06 55.29
CA LEU A 24 -29.21 -24.35 55.56
C LEU A 24 -29.31 -25.51 56.55
N ASP A 25 -28.99 -25.23 57.82
CA ASP A 25 -28.97 -26.23 58.90
C ASP A 25 -30.35 -26.92 59.04
N PRO A 26 -30.40 -28.25 59.24
CA PRO A 26 -31.65 -28.98 59.48
C PRO A 26 -32.28 -28.56 60.83
N PRO A 27 -33.59 -28.78 61.02
CA PRO A 27 -34.25 -28.47 62.28
C PRO A 27 -33.65 -29.26 63.45
N PRO A 28 -33.61 -28.68 64.66
CA PRO A 28 -33.11 -29.37 65.84
C PRO A 28 -33.98 -30.61 66.11
N PRO A 29 -33.40 -31.79 66.33
CA PRO A 29 -34.18 -33.00 66.55
C PRO A 29 -35.00 -32.89 67.83
N LEU A 30 -36.16 -33.55 67.84
CA LEU A 30 -37.00 -33.67 69.04
C LEU A 30 -36.21 -34.31 70.19
N PRO A 31 -36.32 -33.78 71.43
CA PRO A 31 -35.75 -34.42 72.62
C PRO A 31 -36.22 -35.87 72.75
N ALA A 32 -35.35 -36.77 73.21
CA ALA A 32 -35.65 -38.20 73.37
C ALA A 32 -36.92 -38.47 74.22
N ALA A 33 -37.17 -37.61 75.22
CA ALA A 33 -38.36 -37.67 76.06
C ALA A 33 -39.68 -37.39 75.30
N LEU A 34 -39.62 -36.68 74.17
CA LEU A 34 -40.77 -36.37 73.32
C LEU A 34 -40.84 -37.28 72.10
N SER A 35 -39.71 -37.63 71.48
CA SER A 35 -39.65 -38.41 70.24
C SER A 35 -39.99 -39.90 70.39
N THR A 36 -40.07 -40.40 71.63
CA THR A 36 -40.48 -41.77 71.92
C THR A 36 -41.97 -41.97 71.64
N ASP A 37 -42.81 -41.05 72.14
CA ASP A 37 -44.27 -41.17 72.13
C ASP A 37 -44.97 -40.20 71.16
N PHE A 38 -44.27 -39.16 70.68
CA PHE A 38 -44.82 -38.12 69.81
C PHE A 38 -43.95 -37.88 68.57
N ALA A 39 -44.58 -37.39 67.50
CA ALA A 39 -43.95 -36.84 66.30
C ALA A 39 -44.32 -35.36 66.18
N ALA A 40 -43.37 -34.51 65.79
CA ALA A 40 -43.68 -33.11 65.45
C ALA A 40 -44.01 -33.00 63.96
N VAL A 41 -45.13 -32.35 63.66
CA VAL A 41 -45.55 -32.00 62.31
C VAL A 41 -45.14 -30.55 62.04
N GLY A 42 -44.59 -30.28 60.85
CA GLY A 42 -44.10 -28.95 60.47
C GLY A 42 -42.78 -28.53 61.11
N LEU A 43 -42.00 -29.48 61.64
CA LEU A 43 -40.72 -29.18 62.31
C LEU A 43 -39.71 -28.47 61.39
N ASP A 44 -39.80 -28.74 60.10
CA ASP A 44 -38.99 -28.28 59.00
C ASP A 44 -39.44 -26.94 58.40
N ASP A 45 -40.65 -26.46 58.71
CA ASP A 45 -41.14 -25.15 58.27
C ASP A 45 -40.80 -24.05 59.31
N PRO A 46 -39.84 -23.14 59.04
CA PRO A 46 -39.50 -22.08 59.98
C PRO A 46 -40.54 -20.95 60.04
N ARG A 47 -41.55 -20.95 59.16
CA ARG A 47 -42.60 -19.91 59.08
C ARG A 47 -43.84 -20.26 59.91
N ALA A 48 -44.02 -21.54 60.28
CA ALA A 48 -45.15 -22.03 61.05
C ALA A 48 -44.64 -22.77 62.30
N GLU A 49 -45.18 -22.43 63.47
CA GLU A 49 -44.80 -23.14 64.71
C GLU A 49 -45.29 -24.60 64.64
N PRO A 50 -44.41 -25.60 64.86
CA PRO A 50 -44.78 -27.01 64.75
C PRO A 50 -45.74 -27.40 65.87
N HIS A 51 -46.45 -28.51 65.68
CA HIS A 51 -47.30 -29.11 66.71
C HIS A 51 -46.98 -30.58 66.91
N LEU A 52 -47.23 -31.09 68.13
CA LEU A 52 -47.00 -32.49 68.48
C LEU A 52 -48.23 -33.35 68.16
N GLU A 53 -48.01 -34.49 67.52
CA GLU A 53 -48.99 -35.54 67.30
C GLU A 53 -48.54 -36.87 67.94
N PRO A 54 -49.44 -37.67 68.53
CA PRO A 54 -49.09 -38.98 69.07
C PRO A 54 -48.58 -39.91 67.98
N ARG A 55 -47.49 -40.63 68.25
CA ARG A 55 -46.91 -41.58 67.30
C ARG A 55 -47.84 -42.80 67.17
N ARG A 56 -48.16 -43.18 65.93
CA ARG A 56 -48.99 -44.38 65.67
C ARG A 56 -48.10 -45.62 65.67
N GLU A 57 -48.29 -46.51 66.64
CA GLU A 57 -47.71 -47.87 66.57
C GLU A 57 -48.60 -48.76 65.71
N SER A 58 -48.07 -49.27 64.59
CA SER A 58 -48.72 -50.32 63.80
C SER A 58 -48.26 -51.68 64.31
N GLN A 59 -49.03 -52.30 65.20
CA GLN A 59 -48.98 -53.75 65.39
C GLN A 59 -50.16 -54.37 64.65
N GLY A 60 -49.88 -55.13 63.58
CA GLY A 60 -50.82 -55.94 62.79
C GLY A 60 -52.32 -55.62 62.88
N SER A 61 -52.88 -55.01 61.83
CA SER A 61 -54.34 -54.85 61.57
C SER A 61 -55.22 -54.18 62.65
N SER A 62 -54.68 -53.73 63.78
CA SER A 62 -55.42 -52.94 64.78
C SER A 62 -54.59 -51.77 65.29
N ILE A 63 -55.07 -50.54 65.08
CA ILE A 63 -54.45 -49.31 65.58
C ILE A 63 -54.91 -49.11 67.02
N ALA A 64 -54.06 -49.44 68.01
CA ALA A 64 -54.31 -49.13 69.41
C ALA A 64 -53.77 -47.72 69.74
N TYR A 65 -54.64 -46.82 70.16
CA TYR A 65 -54.23 -45.52 70.69
C TYR A 65 -53.76 -45.69 72.14
N ARG A 66 -52.47 -45.46 72.43
CA ARG A 66 -52.05 -45.23 73.82
C ARG A 66 -52.64 -43.89 74.27
N PRO A 67 -53.41 -43.83 75.37
CA PRO A 67 -53.81 -42.56 75.96
C PRO A 67 -52.57 -41.91 76.59
N LEU A 68 -51.87 -41.10 75.81
CA LEU A 68 -50.74 -40.32 76.26
C LEU A 68 -51.25 -39.02 76.90
N ALA A 69 -50.83 -38.75 78.13
CA ALA A 69 -51.19 -37.52 78.84
C ALA A 69 -50.40 -36.34 78.25
N PHE A 70 -51.02 -35.61 77.31
CA PHE A 70 -50.44 -34.44 76.66
C PHE A 70 -49.97 -33.39 77.69
N GLU A 71 -50.70 -33.24 78.80
CA GLU A 71 -50.38 -32.31 79.89
C GLU A 71 -49.01 -32.55 80.53
N ALA A 72 -48.54 -33.80 80.59
CA ALA A 72 -47.26 -34.13 81.23
C ALA A 72 -46.05 -33.70 80.38
N VAL A 73 -46.22 -33.56 79.06
CA VAL A 73 -45.14 -33.23 78.11
C VAL A 73 -45.14 -31.76 77.67
N LEU A 74 -46.22 -31.01 77.95
CA LEU A 74 -46.34 -29.57 77.62
C LEU A 74 -45.15 -28.72 78.10
N PRO A 75 -44.65 -28.85 79.35
CA PRO A 75 -43.51 -28.03 79.79
C PRO A 75 -42.22 -28.33 79.03
N GLN A 76 -42.01 -29.61 78.65
CA GLN A 76 -40.84 -30.03 77.88
C GLN A 76 -40.93 -29.57 76.43
N TRP A 77 -42.14 -29.59 75.86
CA TRP A 77 -42.42 -29.09 74.51
C TRP A 77 -42.22 -27.57 74.42
N GLN A 78 -42.76 -26.80 75.36
CA GLN A 78 -42.56 -25.35 75.43
C GLN A 78 -41.08 -24.99 75.59
N LYS A 79 -40.35 -25.70 76.47
CA LYS A 79 -38.91 -25.51 76.62
C LYS A 79 -38.15 -25.78 75.32
N TYR A 80 -38.49 -26.84 74.59
CA TYR A 80 -37.88 -27.14 73.30
C TYR A 80 -38.17 -26.04 72.26
N LEU A 81 -39.42 -25.57 72.17
CA LEU A 81 -39.79 -24.49 71.27
C LEU A 81 -39.01 -23.21 71.54
N GLU A 82 -38.87 -22.81 72.81
CA GLU A 82 -38.19 -21.57 73.19
C GLU A 82 -36.67 -21.64 73.06
N THR A 83 -36.05 -22.77 73.44
CA THR A 83 -34.59 -22.88 73.52
C THR A 83 -33.93 -23.43 72.26
N ALA A 84 -34.65 -24.20 71.45
CA ALA A 84 -34.09 -24.87 70.28
C ALA A 84 -34.79 -24.44 68.98
N TRP A 85 -36.11 -24.63 68.87
CA TRP A 85 -36.81 -24.46 67.59
C TRP A 85 -36.97 -22.98 67.18
N ARG A 86 -37.46 -22.08 68.04
CA ARG A 86 -37.63 -20.64 67.69
C ARG A 86 -36.30 -19.97 67.33
N PRO A 87 -35.19 -20.16 68.09
CA PRO A 87 -33.88 -19.64 67.69
C PRO A 87 -33.39 -20.23 66.36
N TRP A 88 -33.64 -21.52 66.11
CA TRP A 88 -33.35 -22.15 64.82
C TRP A 88 -34.20 -21.54 63.69
N ALA A 89 -35.51 -21.36 63.90
CA ALA A 89 -36.44 -20.81 62.91
C ALA A 89 -36.05 -19.38 62.52
N GLU A 90 -35.69 -18.52 63.48
CA GLU A 90 -35.17 -17.18 63.20
C GLU A 90 -33.86 -17.23 62.40
N LYS A 91 -32.91 -18.09 62.80
CA LYS A 91 -31.64 -18.27 62.07
C LYS A 91 -31.90 -18.80 60.66
N ARG A 92 -32.84 -19.73 60.51
CA ARG A 92 -33.25 -20.34 59.25
C ARG A 92 -33.89 -19.32 58.32
N LEU A 93 -34.83 -18.51 58.80
CA LEU A 93 -35.44 -17.43 58.02
C LEU A 93 -34.40 -16.40 57.53
N ARG A 94 -33.42 -16.05 58.38
CA ARG A 94 -32.30 -15.20 57.97
C ARG A 94 -31.43 -15.86 56.90
N ALA A 95 -31.17 -17.16 57.04
CA ALA A 95 -30.40 -17.93 56.06
C ALA A 95 -31.15 -18.08 54.73
N GLU A 96 -32.47 -18.29 54.74
CA GLU A 96 -33.32 -18.35 53.54
C GLU A 96 -33.33 -17.01 52.80
N ARG A 97 -33.46 -15.87 53.50
CA ARG A 97 -33.33 -14.54 52.87
C ARG A 97 -31.94 -14.32 52.26
N ALA A 98 -30.89 -14.81 52.92
CA ALA A 98 -29.54 -14.74 52.38
C ALA A 98 -29.36 -15.68 51.16
N GLN A 99 -30.06 -16.81 51.14
CA GLN A 99 -30.07 -17.76 50.02
C GLN A 99 -30.77 -17.15 48.81
N GLU A 100 -31.94 -16.52 49.00
CA GLU A 100 -32.66 -15.80 47.95
C GLU A 100 -31.79 -14.70 47.32
N ALA A 101 -31.08 -13.92 48.15
CA ALA A 101 -30.15 -12.91 47.66
C ALA A 101 -28.96 -13.53 46.89
N TYR A 102 -28.41 -14.65 47.37
CA TYR A 102 -27.32 -15.37 46.69
C TYR A 102 -27.77 -15.88 45.32
N GLU A 103 -28.95 -16.49 45.24
CA GLU A 103 -29.53 -17.00 43.99
C GLU A 103 -29.82 -15.87 43.00
N CYS A 104 -30.26 -14.71 43.48
CA CYS A 104 -30.46 -13.53 42.64
C CYS A 104 -29.14 -13.03 42.02
N VAL A 105 -28.08 -12.90 42.83
CA VAL A 105 -26.75 -12.48 42.33
C VAL A 105 -26.15 -13.55 41.40
N ASP A 106 -26.31 -14.83 41.71
CA ASP A 106 -25.85 -15.92 40.83
C ASP A 106 -26.62 -15.94 39.50
N PHE A 107 -27.94 -15.67 39.53
CA PHE A 107 -28.73 -15.49 38.32
C PHE A 107 -28.20 -14.34 37.46
N MET A 108 -27.89 -13.19 38.06
CA MET A 108 -27.29 -12.07 37.34
C MET A 108 -25.94 -12.46 36.71
N ARG A 109 -25.06 -13.12 37.47
CA ARG A 109 -23.77 -13.63 36.96
C ARG A 109 -23.95 -14.54 35.74
N ARG A 110 -24.82 -15.55 35.86
CA ARG A 110 -25.10 -16.49 34.77
C ARG A 110 -25.67 -15.80 33.53
N ARG A 111 -26.54 -14.81 33.70
CA ARG A 111 -27.11 -14.04 32.59
C ARG A 111 -26.06 -13.22 31.85
N ILE A 112 -25.10 -12.65 32.57
CA ILE A 112 -23.98 -11.92 31.96
C ILE A 112 -23.07 -12.91 31.22
N GLU A 113 -22.75 -14.06 31.80
CA GLU A 113 -21.93 -15.10 31.15
C GLU A 113 -22.59 -15.66 29.88
N GLU A 114 -23.92 -15.81 29.85
CA GLU A 114 -24.67 -16.34 28.71
C GLU A 114 -24.83 -15.29 27.59
N ALA A 115 -24.91 -14.00 27.92
CA ALA A 115 -25.32 -12.94 26.99
C ALA A 115 -24.67 -11.57 27.29
N GLU A 116 -23.35 -11.53 27.46
CA GLU A 116 -22.57 -10.33 27.81
C GLU A 116 -22.72 -9.17 26.80
N GLU A 117 -23.01 -9.48 25.54
CA GLU A 117 -23.26 -8.49 24.49
C GLU A 117 -24.61 -7.76 24.68
N HIS A 118 -25.58 -8.42 25.31
CA HIS A 118 -26.96 -7.95 25.41
C HIS A 118 -27.28 -7.34 26.77
N TYR A 119 -26.62 -7.80 27.84
CA TYR A 119 -26.87 -7.34 29.20
C TYR A 119 -25.62 -6.71 29.81
N GLU A 120 -25.83 -5.67 30.61
CA GLU A 120 -24.82 -5.12 31.51
C GLU A 120 -25.30 -5.18 32.95
N LEU A 121 -24.33 -5.21 33.85
CA LEU A 121 -24.56 -5.08 35.28
C LEU A 121 -24.03 -3.73 35.74
N VAL A 122 -24.88 -2.97 36.42
CA VAL A 122 -24.52 -1.67 36.99
C VAL A 122 -24.94 -1.58 38.45
N LEU A 123 -24.12 -0.92 39.25
CA LEU A 123 -24.50 -0.39 40.55
C LEU A 123 -25.18 0.96 40.35
N GLY A 124 -26.46 1.04 40.67
CA GLY A 124 -27.24 2.28 40.70
C GLY A 124 -27.26 2.88 42.11
N ILE A 125 -27.09 4.19 42.22
CA ILE A 125 -27.18 4.97 43.47
C ILE A 125 -27.99 6.24 43.20
N GLY A 126 -28.77 6.71 44.18
CA GLY A 126 -29.56 7.92 44.02
C GLY A 126 -30.80 7.69 43.17
N LEU A 127 -31.74 6.89 43.67
CA LEU A 127 -33.00 6.61 42.98
C LEU A 127 -33.88 7.86 42.93
N LEU A 128 -34.09 8.37 41.72
CA LEU A 128 -35.11 9.37 41.43
C LEU A 128 -36.45 8.66 41.24
N ALA A 129 -37.41 9.03 42.07
CA ALA A 129 -38.81 8.63 41.99
C ALA A 129 -39.66 9.89 41.78
N TRP A 130 -40.27 9.99 40.61
CA TRP A 130 -41.00 11.17 40.20
C TRP A 130 -42.14 10.82 39.26
N ARG A 131 -43.29 11.46 39.43
CA ARG A 131 -44.31 11.54 38.37
C ARG A 131 -44.20 12.92 37.76
N ASP A 132 -43.75 12.99 36.52
CA ASP A 132 -43.55 14.26 35.85
C ASP A 132 -44.91 14.97 35.60
N PRO A 133 -44.91 16.26 35.22
CA PRO A 133 -46.14 16.99 34.92
C PRO A 133 -46.93 16.42 33.72
N LEU A 134 -46.30 15.63 32.84
CA LEU A 134 -46.94 14.93 31.74
C LEU A 134 -47.60 13.60 32.19
N GLY A 135 -47.41 13.20 33.45
CA GLY A 135 -47.95 11.99 34.04
C GLY A 135 -47.08 10.75 33.86
N VAL A 136 -45.88 10.88 33.29
CA VAL A 136 -44.90 9.81 33.11
C VAL A 136 -44.28 9.47 34.46
N LEU A 137 -44.21 8.17 34.76
CA LEU A 137 -43.57 7.66 35.96
C LEU A 137 -42.07 7.45 35.69
N VAL A 138 -41.24 8.22 36.38
CA VAL A 138 -39.79 8.08 36.37
C VAL A 138 -39.34 7.44 37.68
N GLN A 139 -38.70 6.27 37.59
CA GLN A 139 -38.20 5.55 38.76
C GLN A 139 -36.85 4.90 38.45
N ARG A 140 -35.78 5.70 38.42
CA ARG A 140 -34.43 5.27 38.01
C ARG A 140 -33.32 5.95 38.80
N HIS A 141 -32.20 5.26 38.94
CA HIS A 141 -31.00 5.78 39.59
C HIS A 141 -30.32 6.84 38.73
N LEU A 142 -29.89 7.92 39.38
CA LEU A 142 -29.19 9.03 38.76
C LEU A 142 -27.70 8.73 38.58
N LEU A 143 -27.09 8.00 39.51
CA LEU A 143 -25.69 7.60 39.44
C LEU A 143 -25.60 6.12 39.11
N THR A 144 -24.80 5.78 38.11
CA THR A 144 -24.59 4.39 37.70
C THR A 144 -23.10 4.11 37.54
N ALA A 145 -22.67 2.91 37.92
CA ALA A 145 -21.31 2.45 37.78
C ALA A 145 -21.29 1.01 37.27
N PRO A 146 -20.51 0.67 36.23
CA PRO A 146 -20.43 -0.72 35.76
C PRO A 146 -19.87 -1.64 36.85
N ALA A 147 -20.48 -2.81 37.00
CA ALA A 147 -20.18 -3.78 38.04
C ALA A 147 -19.83 -5.15 37.44
N GLU A 148 -19.01 -5.93 38.13
CA GLU A 148 -18.63 -7.30 37.76
C GLU A 148 -18.89 -8.26 38.94
N ILE A 149 -19.28 -9.50 38.66
CA ILE A 149 -19.51 -10.54 39.67
C ILE A 149 -18.47 -11.65 39.52
N VAL A 150 -17.66 -11.85 40.57
CA VAL A 150 -16.63 -12.90 40.63
C VAL A 150 -17.07 -14.02 41.56
N LEU A 151 -17.04 -15.27 41.08
CA LEU A 151 -17.33 -16.48 41.85
C LEU A 151 -16.03 -17.15 42.34
N ASP A 152 -15.91 -17.35 43.66
CA ASP A 152 -14.97 -18.33 44.24
C ASP A 152 -15.69 -19.68 44.37
N PRO A 153 -15.43 -20.66 43.47
CA PRO A 153 -16.13 -21.93 43.45
C PRO A 153 -15.79 -22.81 44.65
N ARG A 154 -14.63 -22.62 45.29
CA ARG A 154 -14.22 -23.43 46.45
C ARG A 154 -14.97 -23.01 47.71
N ARG A 155 -15.23 -21.71 47.84
CA ARG A 155 -15.93 -21.14 49.02
C ARG A 155 -17.41 -20.88 48.78
N GLY A 156 -17.90 -21.01 47.54
CA GLY A 156 -19.26 -20.64 47.17
C GLY A 156 -19.55 -19.16 47.47
N LYS A 157 -18.56 -18.29 47.22
CA LYS A 157 -18.63 -16.85 47.53
C LYS A 157 -18.71 -16.06 46.23
N LEU A 158 -19.72 -15.19 46.14
CA LEU A 158 -19.90 -14.22 45.06
C LEU A 158 -19.46 -12.85 45.57
N THR A 159 -18.61 -12.18 44.80
CA THR A 159 -18.13 -10.82 45.11
C THR A 159 -18.50 -9.90 43.96
N VAL A 160 -19.16 -8.79 44.27
CA VAL A 160 -19.48 -7.73 43.33
C VAL A 160 -18.45 -6.62 43.49
N LEU A 161 -17.80 -6.28 42.38
CA LEU A 161 -16.69 -5.35 42.28
C LEU A 161 -17.04 -4.27 41.25
N PRO A 162 -16.40 -3.09 41.30
CA PRO A 162 -16.36 -2.21 40.13
C PRO A 162 -15.81 -3.00 38.93
N ALA A 163 -16.47 -2.89 37.77
CA ALA A 163 -15.95 -3.49 36.55
C ALA A 163 -14.59 -2.87 36.17
N GLY A 164 -13.78 -3.60 35.40
CA GLY A 164 -12.52 -3.08 34.88
C GLY A 164 -12.63 -1.78 34.06
N SER A 165 -13.80 -1.52 33.46
CA SER A 165 -14.11 -0.26 32.76
C SER A 165 -14.65 0.87 33.65
N PHE A 166 -14.71 0.68 34.96
CA PHE A 166 -15.09 1.73 35.87
C PHE A 166 -13.97 2.79 35.91
N GLU A 167 -14.31 4.03 35.58
CA GLU A 167 -13.45 5.19 35.76
C GLU A 167 -14.06 6.13 36.81
N VAL A 168 -15.29 6.58 36.55
CA VAL A 168 -16.10 7.41 37.44
C VAL A 168 -17.57 6.99 37.36
N PHE A 169 -18.36 7.38 38.36
CA PHE A 169 -19.82 7.25 38.31
C PHE A 169 -20.40 8.07 37.14
N ARG A 170 -21.33 7.47 36.39
CA ARG A 170 -22.05 8.12 35.29
C ARG A 170 -23.36 8.70 35.77
N VAL A 171 -23.67 9.91 35.35
CA VAL A 171 -24.95 10.57 35.60
C VAL A 171 -25.93 10.26 34.48
N GLU A 172 -27.04 9.60 34.78
CA GLU A 172 -28.11 9.29 33.83
C GLU A 172 -29.28 10.26 33.99
N LEU A 173 -29.63 10.97 32.91
CA LEU A 173 -30.74 11.94 32.86
C LEU A 173 -31.68 11.72 31.67
N ASP A 174 -31.36 10.75 30.80
CA ASP A 174 -32.07 10.47 29.56
C ASP A 174 -33.51 9.95 29.79
N MET A 175 -33.81 9.48 31.00
CA MET A 175 -35.17 9.12 31.40
C MET A 175 -36.08 10.34 31.63
N LEU A 176 -35.51 11.55 31.65
CA LEU A 176 -36.26 12.79 31.81
C LEU A 176 -36.54 13.41 30.44
N ASP A 177 -37.74 13.94 30.26
CA ASP A 177 -38.06 14.78 29.11
C ASP A 177 -37.03 15.92 29.00
N PRO A 178 -36.54 16.27 27.80
CA PRO A 178 -35.52 17.30 27.61
C PRO A 178 -35.82 18.64 28.31
N GLN A 179 -37.11 19.00 28.48
CA GLN A 179 -37.49 20.23 29.17
C GLN A 179 -37.23 20.20 30.69
N TYR A 180 -37.11 19.01 31.28
CA TYR A 180 -36.86 18.77 32.70
C TYR A 180 -35.43 18.30 32.99
N GLN A 181 -34.60 18.11 31.95
CA GLN A 181 -33.20 17.78 32.14
C GLN A 181 -32.45 19.00 32.70
N PRO A 182 -31.77 18.85 33.85
CA PRO A 182 -31.06 19.95 34.48
C PRO A 182 -29.85 20.36 33.64
N ARG A 183 -29.60 21.67 33.51
CA ARG A 183 -28.34 22.17 32.98
C ARG A 183 -27.27 22.09 34.06
N LEU A 184 -26.44 21.06 34.00
CA LEU A 184 -25.36 20.81 34.95
C LEU A 184 -24.09 21.57 34.54
N ASN A 185 -23.27 21.98 35.52
CA ASN A 185 -21.92 22.50 35.26
C ASN A 185 -20.96 21.30 35.16
N PRO A 186 -20.37 21.03 33.98
CA PRO A 186 -19.52 19.86 33.78
C PRO A 186 -18.32 19.81 34.74
N GLU A 187 -17.57 20.91 34.87
CA GLU A 187 -16.32 20.95 35.64
C GLU A 187 -16.54 20.67 37.15
N SER A 188 -17.60 21.25 37.72
CA SER A 188 -17.94 21.05 39.13
C SER A 188 -18.45 19.63 39.41
N LEU A 189 -19.17 19.04 38.46
CA LEU A 189 -19.74 17.70 38.61
C LEU A 189 -18.67 16.63 38.42
N GLU A 190 -17.79 16.79 37.41
CA GLU A 190 -16.64 15.92 37.17
C GLU A 190 -15.74 15.86 38.41
N SER A 191 -15.42 17.01 39.02
CA SER A 191 -14.61 17.05 40.24
C SER A 191 -15.24 16.26 41.40
N LEU A 192 -16.56 16.37 41.60
CA LEU A 192 -17.28 15.62 42.65
C LEU A 192 -17.34 14.11 42.35
N LEU A 193 -17.44 13.73 41.08
CA LEU A 193 -17.48 12.32 40.66
C LEU A 193 -16.10 11.66 40.75
N GLU A 194 -15.03 12.39 40.42
CA GLU A 194 -13.64 11.96 40.64
C GLU A 194 -13.32 11.81 42.12
N GLU A 195 -13.78 12.75 42.96
CA GLU A 195 -13.66 12.62 44.41
C GLU A 195 -14.46 11.42 44.94
N LEU A 196 -15.63 11.09 44.39
CA LEU A 196 -16.39 9.92 44.83
C LEU A 196 -15.62 8.61 44.56
N ASP A 197 -14.95 8.48 43.41
CA ASP A 197 -14.23 7.26 43.00
C ASP A 197 -15.12 6.01 43.17
N VAL A 198 -14.60 4.84 43.55
CA VAL A 198 -15.35 3.61 43.84
C VAL A 198 -16.21 3.66 45.11
N ARG A 199 -16.16 4.76 45.88
CA ARG A 199 -16.69 4.86 47.25
C ARG A 199 -18.20 5.10 47.29
N ALA A 200 -18.96 4.20 46.69
CA ALA A 200 -20.42 4.15 46.72
C ALA A 200 -21.03 4.28 48.13
N TRP A 201 -20.30 3.85 49.15
CA TRP A 201 -20.71 3.88 50.56
C TRP A 201 -20.56 5.25 51.23
N ASP A 202 -19.82 6.20 50.63
CA ASP A 202 -19.68 7.56 51.15
C ASP A 202 -20.96 8.36 50.92
N ARG A 203 -21.87 8.28 51.89
CA ARG A 203 -23.18 8.93 51.82
C ARG A 203 -23.09 10.44 51.73
N GLN A 204 -22.03 11.06 52.26
CA GLN A 204 -21.87 12.52 52.22
C GLN A 204 -21.47 12.97 50.81
N ALA A 205 -20.48 12.29 50.22
CA ALA A 205 -20.07 12.55 48.84
C ALA A 205 -21.21 12.31 47.85
N VAL A 206 -21.92 11.18 47.98
CA VAL A 206 -23.11 10.89 47.15
C VAL A 206 -24.19 11.96 47.35
N HIS A 207 -24.48 12.38 48.58
CA HIS A 207 -25.49 13.39 48.85
C HIS A 207 -25.17 14.74 48.18
N ALA A 208 -23.90 15.16 48.17
CA ALA A 208 -23.48 16.39 47.50
C ALA A 208 -23.81 16.38 46.00
N ILE A 209 -23.52 15.26 45.32
CA ILE A 209 -23.83 15.06 43.90
C ILE A 209 -25.36 15.05 43.65
N LEU A 210 -26.11 14.33 44.48
CA LEU A 210 -27.57 14.28 44.35
C LEU A 210 -28.22 15.64 44.58
N CYS A 211 -27.69 16.47 45.48
CA CYS A 211 -28.10 17.85 45.68
C CYS A 211 -27.83 18.72 44.45
N GLU A 212 -26.64 18.60 43.86
CA GLU A 212 -26.23 19.33 42.66
C GLU A 212 -27.15 19.04 41.47
N ILE A 213 -27.59 17.78 41.32
CA ILE A 213 -28.54 17.36 40.27
C ILE A 213 -29.98 17.76 40.64
N GLY A 214 -30.45 17.36 41.82
CA GLY A 214 -31.84 17.49 42.25
C GLY A 214 -32.34 18.92 42.36
N ASN A 215 -31.51 19.83 42.88
CA ASN A 215 -31.86 21.24 43.01
C ASN A 215 -32.00 21.95 41.66
N ARG A 216 -31.45 21.37 40.58
CA ARG A 216 -31.59 21.88 39.21
C ARG A 216 -32.74 21.25 38.43
N ILE A 217 -33.21 20.06 38.84
CA ILE A 217 -34.41 19.43 38.29
C ILE A 217 -35.65 20.24 38.71
N SER A 218 -35.77 20.55 40.00
CA SER A 218 -36.89 21.32 40.54
C SER A 218 -36.53 21.96 41.87
N SER A 219 -37.06 23.16 42.12
CA SER A 219 -36.97 23.82 43.43
C SER A 219 -37.75 23.10 44.54
N ARG A 220 -38.58 22.11 44.17
CA ARG A 220 -39.38 21.30 45.11
C ARG A 220 -38.77 19.92 45.37
N THR A 221 -37.63 19.58 44.75
CA THR A 221 -37.03 18.26 44.90
C THR A 221 -36.72 17.95 46.36
N VAL A 222 -37.13 16.78 46.83
CA VAL A 222 -36.83 16.27 48.17
C VAL A 222 -35.72 15.24 48.07
N ILE A 223 -34.64 15.44 48.83
CA ILE A 223 -33.46 14.56 48.80
C ILE A 223 -33.29 13.91 50.16
N ASP A 224 -33.28 12.58 50.18
CA ASP A 224 -33.06 11.77 51.39
C ASP A 224 -31.82 10.89 51.23
N ALA A 225 -30.73 11.30 51.88
CA ALA A 225 -29.45 10.59 51.86
C ALA A 225 -29.42 9.32 52.74
N ALA A 226 -30.46 9.06 53.53
CA ALA A 226 -30.51 7.93 54.46
C ALA A 226 -31.46 6.82 54.02
N ALA A 227 -32.42 7.11 53.13
CA ALA A 227 -33.40 6.13 52.68
C ALA A 227 -32.78 5.04 51.78
N PHE A 228 -33.01 3.77 52.15
CA PHE A 228 -32.57 2.56 51.43
C PHE A 228 -33.66 1.90 50.57
N SER A 229 -34.90 2.38 50.68
CA SER A 229 -36.06 1.79 50.02
C SER A 229 -36.64 2.76 48.99
N CYS A 230 -37.26 2.21 47.96
CA CYS A 230 -37.96 3.02 46.97
C CYS A 230 -39.07 3.85 47.65
N PRO A 231 -39.09 5.18 47.48
CA PRO A 231 -40.14 6.02 48.04
C PRO A 231 -41.45 5.76 47.29
N LYS A 232 -42.57 5.98 47.97
CA LYS A 232 -43.89 5.99 47.32
C LYS A 232 -44.08 7.29 46.55
N ILE A 233 -44.58 7.18 45.33
CA ILE A 233 -44.88 8.33 44.45
C ILE A 233 -46.35 8.71 44.69
N GLU A 234 -46.56 9.70 45.56
CA GLU A 234 -47.90 10.17 45.97
C GLU A 234 -48.29 11.48 45.27
N ASP A 235 -47.31 12.26 44.81
CA ASP A 235 -47.46 13.57 44.20
C ASP A 235 -46.50 13.77 43.00
N GLN A 236 -46.54 14.96 42.39
CA GLN A 236 -45.61 15.37 41.32
C GLN A 236 -44.29 15.95 41.86
N THR A 237 -43.98 15.74 43.14
CA THR A 237 -42.74 16.24 43.75
C THR A 237 -41.61 15.25 43.43
N PRO A 238 -40.49 15.69 42.81
CA PRO A 238 -39.36 14.79 42.57
C PRO A 238 -38.73 14.38 43.90
N ARG A 239 -38.51 13.07 44.09
CA ARG A 239 -37.86 12.53 45.29
C ARG A 239 -36.62 11.77 44.89
N ILE A 240 -35.47 12.14 45.45
CA ILE A 240 -34.20 11.46 45.23
C ILE A 240 -33.78 10.82 46.54
N VAL A 241 -33.58 9.49 46.54
CA VAL A 241 -33.17 8.74 47.73
C VAL A 241 -31.89 7.97 47.48
N TYR A 242 -31.07 7.73 48.51
CA TYR A 242 -29.79 7.01 48.37
C TYR A 242 -29.94 5.61 47.72
N ALA A 243 -30.90 4.80 48.19
CA ALA A 243 -31.35 3.49 47.68
C ALA A 243 -30.43 2.80 46.64
N PRO A 244 -29.27 2.25 47.05
CA PRO A 244 -28.35 1.56 46.15
C PRO A 244 -28.97 0.25 45.65
N ALA A 245 -28.74 -0.07 44.37
CA ALA A 245 -29.27 -1.28 43.75
C ALA A 245 -28.29 -1.88 42.74
N LEU A 246 -28.22 -3.21 42.69
CA LEU A 246 -27.60 -3.92 41.57
C LEU A 246 -28.63 -4.13 40.48
N ILE A 247 -28.32 -3.66 39.28
CA ILE A 247 -29.25 -3.61 38.16
C ILE A 247 -28.63 -4.40 37.02
N LEU A 248 -29.28 -5.51 36.66
CA LEU A 248 -29.06 -6.19 35.41
C LEU A 248 -30.03 -5.62 34.38
N ARG A 249 -29.51 -5.01 33.32
CA ARG A 249 -30.34 -4.39 32.26
C ARG A 249 -29.75 -4.66 30.88
N GLU A 250 -30.57 -4.46 29.85
CA GLU A 250 -30.06 -4.52 28.48
C GLU A 250 -29.02 -3.41 28.25
N ARG A 251 -27.92 -3.77 27.59
CA ARG A 251 -26.85 -2.84 27.23
C ARG A 251 -27.43 -1.74 26.36
N ARG A 252 -27.15 -0.50 26.75
CA ARG A 252 -27.46 0.66 25.92
C ARG A 252 -26.40 0.75 24.83
N LEU A 253 -26.83 0.90 23.58
CA LEU A 253 -25.94 1.16 22.44
C LEU A 253 -25.44 2.63 22.44
N THR A 254 -25.04 3.16 23.60
CA THR A 254 -24.58 4.57 23.72
C THR A 254 -23.30 4.81 22.94
N ALA A 255 -22.51 3.78 22.61
CA ALA A 255 -21.33 3.93 21.76
C ALA A 255 -21.67 4.55 20.39
N TYR A 256 -22.86 4.28 19.86
CA TYR A 256 -23.33 4.92 18.63
C TYR A 256 -23.70 6.39 18.87
N GLU A 257 -24.39 6.70 19.97
CA GLU A 257 -24.74 8.07 20.35
C GLU A 257 -23.50 8.91 20.65
N ASP A 258 -22.50 8.37 21.36
CA ASP A 258 -21.21 9.00 21.63
C ASP A 258 -20.44 9.26 20.32
N LEU A 259 -20.46 8.30 19.39
CA LEU A 259 -19.85 8.45 18.08
C LEU A 259 -20.55 9.53 17.25
N VAL A 260 -21.89 9.57 17.28
CA VAL A 260 -22.68 10.64 16.66
C VAL A 260 -22.41 11.99 17.33
N GLY A 261 -22.29 12.05 18.66
CA GLY A 261 -21.95 13.26 19.40
C GLY A 261 -20.57 13.79 19.02
N ARG A 262 -19.57 12.92 18.91
CA ARG A 262 -18.24 13.28 18.39
C ARG A 262 -18.29 13.76 16.96
N PHE A 263 -19.14 13.16 16.12
CA PHE A 263 -19.34 13.62 14.75
C PHE A 263 -19.96 15.02 14.70
N LEU A 264 -20.99 15.28 15.50
CA LEU A 264 -21.60 16.60 15.60
C LEU A 264 -20.58 17.65 16.08
N GLN A 265 -19.82 17.33 17.14
CA GLN A 265 -18.79 18.22 17.66
C GLN A 265 -17.68 18.54 16.64
N ALA A 266 -17.23 17.54 15.87
CA ALA A 266 -16.24 17.72 14.81
C ALA A 266 -16.79 18.55 13.63
N ALA A 267 -18.08 18.38 13.30
CA ALA A 267 -18.74 19.19 12.28
C ALA A 267 -18.91 20.65 12.72
N GLU A 268 -19.26 20.89 13.99
CA GLU A 268 -19.43 22.21 14.58
C GLU A 268 -18.11 22.97 14.75
N SER A 269 -17.02 22.28 15.07
CA SER A 269 -15.68 22.88 15.21
C SER A 269 -15.05 23.29 13.88
N GLY A 270 -15.60 22.84 12.75
CA GLY A 270 -15.03 23.09 11.41
C GLY A 270 -13.75 22.30 11.13
N GLU A 271 -13.35 21.39 12.03
CA GLU A 271 -12.31 20.40 11.76
C GLU A 271 -12.90 19.34 10.82
N GLY A 272 -12.74 19.55 9.51
CA GLY A 272 -13.19 18.58 8.50
C GLY A 272 -12.81 17.14 8.88
N PHE A 273 -13.73 16.20 8.64
CA PHE A 273 -13.53 14.81 9.04
C PHE A 273 -12.33 14.21 8.34
N ARG A 274 -11.35 13.80 9.15
CA ARG A 274 -10.20 13.01 8.71
C ARG A 274 -10.65 11.57 8.49
N VAL A 275 -10.96 11.24 7.24
CA VAL A 275 -11.37 9.90 6.82
C VAL A 275 -10.26 9.20 6.04
N THR A 276 -10.24 7.87 6.08
CA THR A 276 -9.33 7.06 5.27
C THR A 276 -9.96 6.77 3.90
N ALA A 277 -9.13 6.47 2.89
CA ALA A 277 -9.58 6.18 1.53
C ALA A 277 -10.71 5.10 1.43
N PRO A 278 -10.72 4.02 2.24
CA PRO A 278 -11.83 3.08 2.27
C PRO A 278 -13.16 3.72 2.69
N TRP A 279 -13.15 4.59 3.71
CA TRP A 279 -14.36 5.29 4.17
C TRP A 279 -14.86 6.29 3.15
N VAL A 280 -13.98 7.01 2.47
CA VAL A 280 -14.37 7.90 1.36
C VAL A 280 -15.09 7.11 0.26
N LYS A 281 -14.55 5.96 -0.13
CA LYS A 281 -15.14 5.13 -1.18
C LYS A 281 -16.45 4.46 -0.75
N LEU A 282 -16.56 4.09 0.53
CA LEU A 282 -17.78 3.51 1.11
C LEU A 282 -18.89 4.56 1.19
N VAL A 283 -18.58 5.75 1.72
CA VAL A 283 -19.53 6.86 1.90
C VAL A 283 -19.96 7.44 0.55
N ALA A 284 -19.07 7.46 -0.44
CA ALA A 284 -19.42 7.96 -1.76
C ALA A 284 -20.34 6.99 -2.54
N GLU A 285 -20.57 5.75 -2.08
CA GLU A 285 -21.40 4.74 -2.77
C GLU A 285 -21.09 4.58 -4.29
N GLY A 286 -19.87 4.93 -4.71
CA GLY A 286 -19.46 4.93 -6.12
C GLY A 286 -19.60 6.26 -6.89
N SER A 287 -19.98 7.36 -6.25
CA SER A 287 -19.91 8.73 -6.80
C SER A 287 -18.54 9.40 -6.55
N GLU A 288 -18.30 10.56 -7.16
CA GLU A 288 -17.18 11.41 -6.75
C GLU A 288 -17.41 11.91 -5.31
N ALA A 289 -16.36 11.87 -4.48
CA ALA A 289 -16.41 12.25 -3.08
C ALA A 289 -16.72 13.76 -2.93
N SER A 290 -17.48 14.13 -1.91
CA SER A 290 -17.78 15.54 -1.62
C SER A 290 -16.55 16.29 -1.10
N ASP A 291 -16.46 17.59 -1.42
CA ASP A 291 -15.35 18.50 -1.04
C ASP A 291 -15.08 18.60 0.47
N ASN A 292 -15.96 18.06 1.32
CA ASN A 292 -15.85 18.14 2.78
C ASN A 292 -15.07 16.98 3.42
N LEU A 293 -14.63 15.98 2.65
CA LEU A 293 -13.87 14.83 3.16
C LEU A 293 -12.37 15.08 3.00
N VAL A 294 -11.68 15.33 4.11
CA VAL A 294 -10.22 15.51 4.13
C VAL A 294 -9.57 14.15 4.36
N LEU A 295 -8.75 13.68 3.41
CA LEU A 295 -8.02 12.43 3.57
C LEU A 295 -7.01 12.55 4.72
N ALA A 296 -7.12 11.64 5.68
CA ALA A 296 -6.24 11.58 6.83
C ALA A 296 -4.86 11.04 6.44
N GLY A 297 -3.88 11.93 6.27
CA GLY A 297 -2.45 11.60 6.31
C GLY A 297 -1.87 10.86 5.10
N GLU A 298 -1.35 11.61 4.13
CA GLU A 298 -0.16 11.18 3.38
C GLU A 298 1.07 11.42 4.28
N GLY A 299 1.22 10.57 5.29
CA GLY A 299 2.20 10.74 6.37
C GLY A 299 3.04 9.51 6.63
N ALA A 300 3.54 8.85 5.59
CA ALA A 300 4.77 8.05 5.55
C ALA A 300 4.87 7.43 4.15
N GLY A 301 5.97 7.66 3.45
CA GLY A 301 6.15 7.30 2.05
C GLY A 301 5.96 5.81 1.78
N VAL A 302 4.85 5.46 1.14
CA VAL A 302 4.78 4.27 0.30
C VAL A 302 4.14 4.70 -1.02
N GLN A 303 4.98 5.21 -1.92
CA GLN A 303 4.60 5.19 -3.32
C GLN A 303 4.37 3.72 -3.72
N PRO A 304 3.30 3.39 -4.46
CA PRO A 304 3.15 2.06 -5.04
C PRO A 304 4.24 1.92 -6.11
N GLN A 305 5.42 1.45 -5.71
CA GLN A 305 6.43 1.00 -6.64
C GLN A 305 5.85 -0.23 -7.34
N GLY A 306 5.75 -0.16 -8.66
CA GLY A 306 5.07 -1.12 -9.53
C GLY A 306 5.76 -2.48 -9.68
N SER A 307 6.19 -3.11 -8.57
CA SER A 307 6.44 -4.54 -8.51
C SER A 307 5.40 -5.18 -7.59
N VAL A 308 4.94 -6.39 -7.93
CA VAL A 308 4.12 -7.19 -7.02
C VAL A 308 4.96 -7.36 -5.74
N ARG A 309 4.56 -6.70 -4.66
CA ARG A 309 5.27 -6.77 -3.39
C ARG A 309 5.05 -8.17 -2.82
N ARG A 310 6.13 -8.78 -2.30
CA ARG A 310 6.10 -10.11 -1.70
C ARG A 310 5.07 -10.16 -0.55
N LEU A 311 4.25 -11.20 -0.52
CA LEU A 311 3.30 -11.46 0.57
C LEU A 311 4.03 -12.11 1.76
N TYR A 312 3.77 -11.63 2.98
CA TYR A 312 4.41 -12.12 4.21
C TYR A 312 3.40 -12.91 5.04
N PHE A 313 3.10 -14.13 4.59
CA PHE A 313 2.07 -14.98 5.20
C PHE A 313 2.72 -16.12 6.00
N PRO A 314 2.64 -16.11 7.35
CA PRO A 314 3.24 -17.15 8.18
C PRO A 314 2.46 -18.48 8.18
N LEU A 315 1.18 -18.47 7.80
CA LEU A 315 0.32 -19.66 7.82
C LEU A 315 0.09 -20.21 6.41
N PRO A 316 -0.19 -21.53 6.26
CA PRO A 316 -0.50 -22.14 4.98
C PRO A 316 -1.61 -21.38 4.23
N THR A 317 -1.38 -21.11 2.95
CA THR A 317 -2.24 -20.26 2.13
C THR A 317 -2.48 -20.88 0.76
N ASN A 318 -3.70 -20.80 0.24
CA ASN A 318 -4.03 -21.19 -1.14
C ASN A 318 -4.04 -20.00 -2.11
N ASP A 319 -4.24 -20.26 -3.41
CA ASP A 319 -4.19 -19.20 -4.42
C ASP A 319 -5.32 -18.17 -4.27
N GLU A 320 -6.53 -18.56 -3.86
CA GLU A 320 -7.61 -17.60 -3.58
C GLU A 320 -7.24 -16.65 -2.44
N GLN A 321 -6.63 -17.15 -1.37
CA GLN A 321 -6.20 -16.34 -0.24
C GLN A 321 -5.03 -15.41 -0.59
N ARG A 322 -4.12 -15.84 -1.48
CA ARG A 322 -3.07 -14.95 -2.03
C ARG A 322 -3.67 -13.80 -2.83
N ARG A 323 -4.66 -14.07 -3.68
CA ARG A 323 -5.38 -13.03 -4.45
C ARG A 323 -6.03 -11.97 -3.57
N ILE A 324 -6.46 -12.33 -2.36
CA ILE A 324 -7.02 -11.36 -1.40
C ILE A 324 -5.96 -10.33 -0.99
N GLY A 325 -4.75 -10.79 -0.65
CA GLY A 325 -3.63 -9.91 -0.32
C GLY A 325 -3.23 -9.01 -1.49
N GLU A 326 -3.09 -9.58 -2.69
CA GLU A 326 -2.79 -8.82 -3.91
C GLU A 326 -3.87 -7.80 -4.28
N SER A 327 -5.14 -8.13 -4.01
CA SER A 327 -6.27 -7.21 -4.27
C SER A 327 -6.26 -6.03 -3.29
N LEU A 328 -5.86 -6.26 -2.04
CA LEU A 328 -5.74 -5.21 -1.02
C LEU A 328 -4.62 -4.20 -1.36
N GLU A 329 -3.59 -4.60 -2.11
CA GLU A 329 -2.58 -3.66 -2.61
C GLU A 329 -3.11 -2.72 -3.70
N LYS A 330 -4.12 -3.17 -4.47
CA LYS A 330 -4.67 -2.43 -5.62
C LYS A 330 -5.94 -1.67 -5.25
N GLN A 331 -6.65 -2.10 -4.22
CA GLN A 331 -7.96 -1.58 -3.85
C GLN A 331 -8.01 -1.26 -2.35
N PRO A 332 -8.63 -0.13 -1.96
CA PRO A 332 -8.71 0.27 -0.56
C PRO A 332 -9.61 -0.66 0.29
N CYS A 333 -10.45 -1.48 -0.33
CA CYS A 333 -11.36 -2.38 0.38
C CYS A 333 -11.57 -3.66 -0.44
N VAL A 334 -11.58 -4.82 0.24
CA VAL A 334 -11.83 -6.13 -0.35
C VAL A 334 -12.87 -6.87 0.49
N LEU A 335 -13.95 -7.33 -0.16
CA LEU A 335 -14.97 -8.16 0.48
C LEU A 335 -14.67 -9.65 0.25
N VAL A 336 -14.47 -10.39 1.34
CA VAL A 336 -14.17 -11.83 1.30
C VAL A 336 -15.38 -12.65 1.75
N LYS A 337 -15.96 -13.43 0.83
CA LYS A 337 -17.07 -14.36 1.12
C LYS A 337 -16.61 -15.81 0.92
N GLY A 338 -17.09 -16.70 1.78
CA GLY A 338 -16.73 -18.13 1.70
C GLY A 338 -17.53 -18.98 2.71
N PRO A 339 -17.68 -20.28 2.50
CA PRO A 339 -18.29 -21.21 3.46
C PRO A 339 -17.57 -21.24 4.82
N PRO A 340 -18.22 -21.71 5.90
CA PRO A 340 -17.51 -22.00 7.15
C PRO A 340 -16.44 -23.07 6.93
N GLY A 341 -15.31 -22.95 7.63
CA GLY A 341 -14.19 -23.90 7.53
C GLY A 341 -13.18 -23.64 6.40
N THR A 342 -13.40 -22.65 5.51
CA THR A 342 -12.47 -22.37 4.39
C THR A 342 -11.26 -21.49 4.78
N GLY A 343 -10.79 -21.60 6.01
CA GLY A 343 -9.56 -20.92 6.46
C GLY A 343 -9.63 -19.39 6.53
N LYS A 344 -10.81 -18.77 6.68
CA LYS A 344 -10.95 -17.30 6.78
C LYS A 344 -10.11 -16.70 7.91
N SER A 345 -10.08 -17.35 9.08
CA SER A 345 -9.28 -16.91 10.22
C SER A 345 -7.78 -16.95 9.90
N HIS A 346 -7.31 -17.99 9.19
CA HIS A 346 -5.93 -18.03 8.70
C HIS A 346 -5.64 -16.89 7.72
N THR A 347 -6.59 -16.57 6.83
CA THR A 347 -6.46 -15.44 5.91
C THR A 347 -6.33 -14.12 6.66
N ILE A 348 -7.16 -13.90 7.69
CA ILE A 348 -7.10 -12.69 8.52
C ILE A 348 -5.73 -12.58 9.21
N VAL A 349 -5.24 -13.64 9.84
CA VAL A 349 -3.92 -13.62 10.50
C VAL A 349 -2.78 -13.36 9.51
N ASN A 350 -2.83 -13.99 8.34
CA ASN A 350 -1.86 -13.75 7.27
C ASN A 350 -1.87 -12.28 6.80
N LEU A 351 -3.05 -11.68 6.67
CA LEU A 351 -3.18 -10.26 6.33
C LEU A 351 -2.66 -9.35 7.45
N ILE A 352 -2.95 -9.66 8.72
CA ILE A 352 -2.40 -8.93 9.88
C ILE A 352 -0.87 -8.91 9.81
N CYS A 353 -0.25 -10.08 9.63
CA CYS A 353 1.20 -10.20 9.56
C CYS A 353 1.79 -9.45 8.37
N HIS A 354 1.14 -9.54 7.21
CA HIS A 354 1.58 -8.84 6.00
C HIS A 354 1.51 -7.31 6.13
N LEU A 355 0.43 -6.77 6.70
CA LEU A 355 0.26 -5.34 6.91
C LEU A 355 1.24 -4.82 7.98
N LEU A 356 1.44 -5.58 9.07
CA LEU A 356 2.42 -5.23 10.10
C LEU A 356 3.86 -5.23 9.55
N ALA A 357 4.21 -6.21 8.70
CA ALA A 357 5.52 -6.26 8.05
C ALA A 357 5.79 -5.04 7.14
N ARG A 358 4.74 -4.34 6.73
CA ARG A 358 4.82 -3.08 5.95
C ARG A 358 4.88 -1.83 6.84
N GLY A 359 4.85 -1.99 8.15
CA GLY A 359 4.79 -0.89 9.11
C GLY A 359 3.40 -0.29 9.27
N GLU A 360 2.35 -0.96 8.77
CA GLU A 360 0.98 -0.49 8.90
C GLU A 360 0.39 -0.84 10.27
N ARG A 361 -0.59 -0.05 10.73
CA ARG A 361 -1.33 -0.32 11.97
C ARG A 361 -2.63 -1.02 11.63
N VAL A 362 -2.92 -2.12 12.31
CA VAL A 362 -4.09 -2.95 12.02
C VAL A 362 -5.06 -2.93 13.19
N LEU A 363 -6.32 -2.57 12.93
CA LEU A 363 -7.43 -2.75 13.86
C LEU A 363 -8.29 -3.92 13.38
N VAL A 364 -8.51 -4.89 14.27
CA VAL A 364 -9.36 -6.05 14.00
C VAL A 364 -10.60 -5.95 14.86
N THR A 365 -11.77 -6.02 14.23
CA THR A 365 -13.06 -6.03 14.91
C THR A 365 -13.83 -7.30 14.56
N ALA A 366 -14.57 -7.84 15.53
CA ALA A 366 -15.42 -9.01 15.34
C ALA A 366 -16.71 -8.83 16.16
N HIS A 367 -17.75 -9.56 15.79
CA HIS A 367 -19.02 -9.53 16.52
C HIS A 367 -18.88 -10.13 17.94
N THR A 368 -18.04 -11.15 18.11
CA THR A 368 -17.88 -11.88 19.38
C THR A 368 -16.44 -11.85 19.86
N ALA A 369 -16.26 -11.74 21.19
CA ALA A 369 -14.94 -11.80 21.83
C ALA A 369 -14.21 -13.12 21.51
N LYS A 370 -14.94 -14.25 21.44
CA LYS A 370 -14.38 -15.56 21.13
C LYS A 370 -13.70 -15.61 19.75
N ALA A 371 -14.23 -14.90 18.76
CA ALA A 371 -13.62 -14.84 17.44
C ALA A 371 -12.24 -14.14 17.47
N LEU A 372 -12.08 -13.11 18.31
CA LEU A 372 -10.80 -12.43 18.50
C LEU A 372 -9.79 -13.32 19.21
N GLU A 373 -10.22 -14.07 20.24
CA GLU A 373 -9.34 -15.05 20.91
C GLU A 373 -8.78 -16.09 19.93
N VAL A 374 -9.63 -16.63 19.06
CA VAL A 374 -9.19 -17.59 18.03
C VAL A 374 -8.15 -16.98 17.09
N LEU A 375 -8.28 -15.70 16.73
CA LEU A 375 -7.30 -15.02 15.89
C LEU A 375 -5.96 -14.84 16.62
N LEU A 376 -5.99 -14.50 17.91
CA LEU A 376 -4.79 -14.38 18.73
C LEU A 376 -4.06 -15.71 18.87
N ASP A 377 -4.79 -16.80 19.11
CA ASP A 377 -4.23 -18.15 19.24
C ASP A 377 -3.56 -18.63 17.94
N LEU A 378 -4.09 -18.21 16.78
CA LEU A 378 -3.52 -18.50 15.46
C LEU A 378 -2.35 -17.58 15.09
N THR A 379 -2.20 -16.44 15.77
CA THR A 379 -1.16 -15.44 15.48
C THR A 379 0.18 -15.90 16.08
N PRO A 380 1.30 -15.78 15.35
CA PRO A 380 2.62 -16.11 15.88
C PRO A 380 2.89 -15.42 17.22
N PRO A 381 3.51 -16.11 18.20
CA PRO A 381 3.66 -15.60 19.56
C PRO A 381 4.38 -14.25 19.62
N GLU A 382 5.36 -14.03 18.75
CA GLU A 382 6.13 -12.79 18.62
C GLU A 382 5.25 -11.61 18.20
N ILE A 383 4.25 -11.85 17.34
CA ILE A 383 3.31 -10.82 16.87
C ILE A 383 2.17 -10.66 17.87
N SER A 384 1.66 -11.76 18.44
CA SER A 384 0.58 -11.75 19.44
C SER A 384 0.97 -10.92 20.67
N ALA A 385 2.26 -10.91 21.03
CA ALA A 385 2.80 -10.12 22.14
C ALA A 385 2.71 -8.61 21.91
N LEU A 386 2.57 -8.17 20.65
CA LEU A 386 2.41 -6.78 20.25
C LEU A 386 0.93 -6.39 20.08
N CYS A 387 0.01 -7.35 20.18
CA CYS A 387 -1.41 -7.10 20.04
C CYS A 387 -1.99 -6.51 21.33
N VAL A 388 -2.58 -5.32 21.19
CA VAL A 388 -3.43 -4.71 22.19
C VAL A 388 -4.86 -5.16 21.93
N THR A 389 -5.43 -5.92 22.87
CA THR A 389 -6.79 -6.41 22.78
C THR A 389 -7.68 -5.55 23.67
N LEU A 390 -8.55 -4.76 23.04
CA LEU A 390 -9.70 -4.13 23.70
C LEU A 390 -10.82 -5.17 23.74
N LEU A 391 -10.59 -6.26 24.47
CA LEU A 391 -11.63 -7.21 24.85
C LEU A 391 -12.34 -6.60 26.05
N GLY A 392 -13.63 -6.34 25.95
CA GLY A 392 -14.48 -6.14 27.13
C GLY A 392 -14.11 -5.05 28.15
N SER A 393 -14.91 -5.03 29.21
CA SER A 393 -14.81 -4.15 30.38
C SER A 393 -14.33 -4.92 31.62
N THR A 394 -13.91 -6.16 31.43
CA THR A 394 -13.70 -7.17 32.47
C THR A 394 -12.29 -7.06 33.07
N TYR A 395 -12.15 -7.40 34.34
CA TYR A 395 -10.85 -7.34 35.03
C TYR A 395 -9.76 -8.20 34.34
N GLU A 396 -10.13 -9.37 33.82
CA GLU A 396 -9.22 -10.27 33.10
C GLU A 396 -8.66 -9.63 31.83
N ASP A 397 -9.47 -8.87 31.11
CA ASP A 397 -9.05 -8.20 29.88
C ASP A 397 -8.07 -7.06 30.14
N ARG A 398 -8.28 -6.30 31.22
CA ARG A 398 -7.33 -5.26 31.64
C ARG A 398 -5.99 -5.86 32.04
N LYS A 399 -5.99 -7.02 32.69
CA LYS A 399 -4.76 -7.75 33.01
C LYS A 399 -4.05 -8.23 31.74
N ARG A 400 -4.79 -8.75 30.75
CA ARG A 400 -4.23 -9.09 29.42
C ARG A 400 -3.62 -7.86 28.74
N LEU A 401 -4.28 -6.71 28.81
CA LEU A 401 -3.77 -5.43 28.30
C LEU A 401 -2.46 -5.03 29.02
N GLU A 402 -2.43 -5.05 30.35
CA GLU A 402 -1.23 -4.76 31.15
C GLU A 402 -0.07 -5.70 30.79
N GLU A 403 -0.35 -6.99 30.60
CA GLU A 403 0.64 -7.99 30.17
C GLU A 403 1.17 -7.73 28.75
N SER A 404 0.30 -7.36 27.80
CA SER A 404 0.72 -6.95 26.45
C SER A 404 1.57 -5.68 26.48
N VAL A 405 1.16 -4.65 27.23
CA VAL A 405 1.92 -3.40 27.37
C VAL A 405 3.29 -3.65 27.99
N ARG A 406 3.36 -4.46 29.06
CA ARG A 406 4.65 -4.86 29.67
C ARG A 406 5.55 -5.59 28.67
N ARG A 407 4.99 -6.47 27.84
CA ARG A 407 5.76 -7.16 26.79
C ARG A 407 6.25 -6.19 25.72
N ILE A 408 5.43 -5.24 25.28
CA ILE A 408 5.83 -4.20 24.31
C ILE A 408 6.97 -3.34 24.87
N LEU A 409 6.87 -2.89 26.12
CA LEU A 409 7.92 -2.12 26.80
C LEU A 409 9.21 -2.94 26.94
N HIS A 410 9.10 -4.20 27.32
CA HIS A 410 10.26 -5.09 27.39
C HIS A 410 10.93 -5.28 26.01
N PHE A 411 10.14 -5.45 24.95
CA PHE A 411 10.65 -5.53 23.58
C PHE A 411 11.38 -4.24 23.16
N HIS A 412 10.84 -3.08 23.54
CA HIS A 412 11.48 -1.79 23.30
C HIS A 412 12.83 -1.68 24.04
N ASP A 413 12.89 -2.12 25.29
CA ASP A 413 14.11 -2.03 26.11
C ASP A 413 15.23 -2.97 25.62
N VAL A 414 14.87 -4.14 25.08
CA VAL A 414 15.81 -5.15 24.56
C VAL A 414 16.13 -4.92 23.08
N TRP A 415 15.50 -3.95 22.42
CA TRP A 415 15.67 -3.68 20.99
C TRP A 415 17.14 -3.35 20.64
N PRO A 416 17.82 -4.17 19.81
CA PRO A 416 19.25 -3.99 19.52
C PRO A 416 19.58 -2.78 18.64
N GLY A 417 18.56 -2.07 18.15
CA GLY A 417 18.70 -0.92 17.25
C GLY A 417 18.41 -1.24 15.78
N PRO A 418 18.24 -0.19 14.96
CA PRO A 418 17.85 -0.32 13.56
C PRO A 418 18.89 -1.03 12.68
N ASP A 419 20.19 -0.88 12.96
CA ASP A 419 21.25 -1.52 12.16
C ASP A 419 21.22 -3.05 12.27
N TRP A 420 20.95 -3.57 13.46
CA TRP A 420 20.78 -5.01 13.66
C TRP A 420 19.51 -5.50 12.95
N ALA A 421 18.40 -4.77 13.10
CA ALA A 421 17.13 -5.12 12.47
C ALA A 421 17.25 -5.18 10.93
N ASN A 422 17.94 -4.21 10.31
CA ASN A 422 18.19 -4.21 8.88
C ASN A 422 19.03 -5.42 8.43
N ARG A 423 20.11 -5.75 9.15
CA ARG A 423 20.94 -6.93 8.83
C ARG A 423 20.17 -8.24 8.97
N GLU A 424 19.34 -8.33 10.02
CA GLU A 424 18.54 -9.51 10.27
C GLU A 424 17.43 -9.66 9.23
N GLN A 425 16.81 -8.55 8.82
CA GLN A 425 15.87 -8.50 7.71
C GLN A 425 16.53 -8.98 6.41
N GLU A 426 17.69 -8.44 6.03
CA GLU A 426 18.45 -8.89 4.85
C GLU A 426 18.82 -10.38 4.91
N ARG A 427 19.11 -10.90 6.11
CA ARG A 427 19.41 -12.33 6.33
C ARG A 427 18.16 -13.19 6.09
N LEU A 428 17.03 -12.79 6.67
CA LEU A 428 15.75 -13.50 6.54
C LEU A 428 15.18 -13.41 5.11
N GLU A 429 15.33 -12.26 4.44
CA GLU A 429 14.91 -12.09 3.04
C GLU A 429 15.68 -13.02 2.09
N ARG A 430 16.99 -13.19 2.33
CA ARG A 430 17.82 -14.16 1.58
C ARG A 430 17.37 -15.59 1.81
N GLN A 431 17.12 -15.98 3.06
CA GLN A 431 16.61 -17.32 3.38
C GLN A 431 15.24 -17.57 2.74
N LEU A 432 14.35 -16.58 2.79
CA LEU A 432 13.01 -16.69 2.21
C LEU A 432 13.09 -16.88 0.69
N HIS A 433 13.98 -16.13 0.01
CA HIS A 433 14.21 -16.29 -1.42
C HIS A 433 14.75 -17.69 -1.78
N GLU A 434 15.67 -18.23 -0.96
CA GLU A 434 16.19 -19.59 -1.13
C GLU A 434 15.07 -20.64 -0.99
N TYR A 435 14.23 -20.53 0.04
CA TYR A 435 13.12 -21.46 0.25
C TYR A 435 12.04 -21.37 -0.83
N GLU A 436 11.70 -20.17 -1.30
CA GLU A 436 10.76 -19.99 -2.42
C GLU A 436 11.29 -20.62 -3.71
N ASN A 437 12.57 -20.42 -4.03
CA ASN A 437 13.20 -21.05 -5.20
C ASN A 437 13.20 -22.58 -5.07
N ARG A 438 13.46 -23.10 -3.87
CA ARG A 438 13.43 -24.54 -3.60
C ARG A 438 12.02 -25.11 -3.73
N ALA A 439 11.00 -24.42 -3.22
CA ALA A 439 9.60 -24.81 -3.38
C ALA A 439 9.19 -24.84 -4.86
N ALA A 440 9.53 -23.80 -5.64
CA ALA A 440 9.24 -23.74 -7.07
C ALA A 440 9.98 -24.82 -7.88
N GLN A 441 11.16 -25.27 -7.43
CA GLN A 441 11.85 -26.40 -8.03
C GLN A 441 11.14 -27.72 -7.72
N LEU A 442 10.74 -27.95 -6.46
CA LEU A 442 10.03 -29.16 -6.04
C LEU A 442 8.64 -29.26 -6.70
N ASP A 443 7.92 -28.15 -6.84
CA ASP A 443 6.63 -28.11 -7.54
C ASP A 443 6.77 -28.48 -9.02
N ARG A 444 7.83 -28.00 -9.69
CA ARG A 444 8.13 -28.40 -11.07
C ARG A 444 8.43 -29.89 -11.17
N GLN A 445 9.26 -30.41 -10.27
CA GLN A 445 9.56 -31.85 -10.22
C GLN A 445 8.31 -32.70 -9.96
N LEU A 446 7.41 -32.25 -9.07
CA LEU A 446 6.14 -32.92 -8.82
C LEU A 446 5.24 -32.92 -10.05
N ARG A 447 5.16 -31.80 -10.79
CA ARG A 447 4.42 -31.73 -12.05
C ARG A 447 5.03 -32.63 -13.12
N GLU A 448 6.34 -32.61 -13.29
CA GLU A 448 7.05 -33.50 -14.24
C GLU A 448 6.80 -34.98 -13.91
N LEU A 449 6.82 -35.35 -12.62
CA LEU A 449 6.50 -36.71 -12.18
C LEU A 449 5.03 -37.07 -12.43
N GLN A 450 4.09 -36.18 -12.09
CA GLN A 450 2.67 -36.39 -12.37
C GLN A 450 2.40 -36.52 -13.87
N GLU A 451 2.95 -35.63 -14.68
CA GLU A 451 2.86 -35.71 -16.13
C GLU A 451 3.39 -37.06 -16.62
N SER A 452 4.53 -37.53 -16.09
CA SER A 452 5.09 -38.85 -16.45
C SER A 452 4.21 -40.05 -16.02
N GLU A 453 3.46 -39.95 -14.92
CA GLU A 453 2.55 -41.00 -14.44
C GLU A 453 1.20 -41.03 -15.18
N PHE A 454 0.71 -39.87 -15.61
CA PHE A 454 -0.59 -39.74 -16.29
C PHE A 454 -0.48 -39.66 -17.82
N HIS A 455 0.74 -39.57 -18.38
CA HIS A 455 0.94 -39.63 -19.81
C HIS A 455 0.50 -40.99 -20.36
N THR A 456 -0.35 -40.96 -21.37
CA THR A 456 -0.75 -42.20 -22.06
C THR A 456 0.40 -42.61 -22.97
N HIS A 457 0.87 -43.84 -22.82
CA HIS A 457 1.86 -44.44 -23.70
C HIS A 457 1.17 -45.49 -24.59
N SER A 458 1.62 -45.63 -25.83
CA SER A 458 1.28 -46.77 -26.69
C SER A 458 2.57 -47.56 -26.91
N VAL A 459 2.73 -48.66 -26.19
CA VAL A 459 3.97 -49.47 -26.21
C VAL A 459 3.90 -50.53 -27.31
N ALA A 460 2.71 -51.03 -27.59
CA ALA A 460 2.41 -51.98 -28.65
C ALA A 460 0.90 -51.93 -28.97
N PRO A 461 0.46 -52.40 -30.14
CA PRO A 461 -0.96 -52.47 -30.48
C PRO A 461 -1.75 -53.22 -29.40
N GLY A 462 -2.69 -52.53 -28.74
CA GLY A 462 -3.51 -53.08 -27.64
C GLY A 462 -2.98 -52.82 -26.22
N TYR A 463 -1.75 -52.33 -26.08
CA TYR A 463 -1.14 -51.89 -24.81
C TYR A 463 -0.97 -50.38 -24.82
N GLU A 464 -2.11 -49.70 -24.69
CA GLU A 464 -2.23 -48.25 -24.64
C GLU A 464 -2.91 -47.85 -23.33
N GLY A 465 -2.36 -46.84 -22.68
CA GLY A 465 -2.83 -46.39 -21.36
C GLY A 465 -1.74 -45.70 -20.57
N THR A 466 -2.05 -45.33 -19.33
CA THR A 466 -1.03 -44.92 -18.37
C THR A 466 -0.06 -46.07 -18.07
N PRO A 467 1.18 -45.81 -17.63
CA PRO A 467 2.13 -46.86 -17.26
C PRO A 467 1.56 -47.87 -16.26
N ALA A 468 0.71 -47.40 -15.32
CA ALA A 468 0.04 -48.23 -14.33
C ALA A 468 -1.04 -49.15 -14.93
N GLU A 469 -1.76 -48.69 -15.96
CA GLU A 469 -2.76 -49.49 -16.69
C GLU A 469 -2.09 -50.54 -17.58
N ILE A 470 -1.02 -50.15 -18.28
CA ILE A 470 -0.22 -51.07 -19.10
C ILE A 470 0.41 -52.14 -18.20
N ALA A 471 1.03 -51.77 -17.08
CA ALA A 471 1.63 -52.71 -16.13
C ALA A 471 0.59 -53.66 -15.50
N ARG A 472 -0.62 -53.17 -15.21
CA ARG A 472 -1.73 -54.04 -14.77
C ARG A 472 -2.15 -55.01 -15.86
N ARG A 473 -2.37 -54.52 -17.09
CA ARG A 473 -2.77 -55.38 -18.21
C ARG A 473 -1.72 -56.44 -18.55
N VAL A 474 -0.43 -56.09 -18.54
CA VAL A 474 0.67 -57.06 -18.73
C VAL A 474 0.66 -58.14 -17.65
N ARG A 475 0.40 -57.77 -16.39
CA ARG A 475 0.28 -58.73 -15.28
C ARG A 475 -0.94 -59.63 -15.43
N ASP A 476 -2.08 -59.08 -15.81
CA ASP A 476 -3.34 -59.82 -15.98
C ASP A 476 -3.25 -60.80 -17.16
N GLU A 477 -2.54 -60.43 -18.23
CA GLU A 477 -2.33 -61.29 -19.41
C GLU A 477 -1.08 -62.18 -19.30
N GLN A 478 -0.33 -62.13 -18.19
CA GLN A 478 0.94 -62.86 -18.03
C GLN A 478 0.79 -64.36 -18.31
N SER A 479 -0.27 -65.00 -17.77
CA SER A 479 -0.56 -66.42 -17.97
C SER A 479 -0.79 -66.80 -19.44
N ARG A 480 -1.24 -65.86 -20.28
CA ARG A 480 -1.47 -66.07 -21.73
C ARG A 480 -0.17 -66.09 -22.52
N TYR A 481 0.87 -65.43 -22.01
CA TYR A 481 2.17 -65.33 -22.67
C TYR A 481 3.29 -66.10 -21.93
N ASP A 482 2.94 -66.90 -20.91
CA ASP A 482 3.87 -67.80 -20.19
C ASP A 482 4.54 -68.86 -21.12
N TRP A 483 4.01 -69.07 -22.32
CA TRP A 483 4.66 -69.89 -23.36
C TRP A 483 5.89 -69.21 -23.96
N PHE A 484 5.98 -67.88 -23.86
CA PHE A 484 7.16 -67.12 -24.24
C PHE A 484 8.17 -67.28 -23.10
N PRO A 485 9.32 -67.92 -23.33
CA PRO A 485 10.27 -68.20 -22.27
C PRO A 485 10.63 -66.88 -21.57
N PRO A 486 10.75 -66.86 -20.23
CA PRO A 486 11.22 -65.67 -19.53
C PRO A 486 12.51 -65.28 -20.22
N PHE A 487 12.64 -64.01 -20.64
CA PHE A 487 13.83 -63.50 -21.30
C PHE A 487 15.03 -64.04 -20.53
N SER A 488 15.68 -65.07 -21.07
CA SER A 488 16.91 -65.58 -20.51
C SER A 488 17.84 -64.43 -20.67
N ARG A 489 18.07 -63.68 -19.58
CA ARG A 489 19.03 -62.58 -19.47
C ARG A 489 20.12 -62.89 -20.47
N LEU A 490 20.25 -62.08 -21.52
CA LEU A 490 21.29 -62.19 -22.55
C LEU A 490 22.53 -62.74 -21.87
N ALA A 491 22.81 -64.04 -22.04
CA ALA A 491 23.82 -64.74 -21.27
C ALA A 491 25.15 -64.47 -21.95
N GLY A 492 25.61 -63.25 -21.75
CA GLY A 492 26.84 -62.63 -22.23
C GLY A 492 26.93 -61.27 -21.58
N PRO A 493 28.14 -60.72 -21.34
CA PRO A 493 28.24 -59.33 -20.92
C PRO A 493 27.44 -58.48 -21.91
N PHE A 494 26.69 -57.51 -21.38
CA PHE A 494 25.95 -56.56 -22.19
C PHE A 494 26.90 -56.04 -23.30
N PRO A 495 26.47 -55.99 -24.57
CA PRO A 495 27.39 -55.81 -25.71
C PRO A 495 28.14 -54.47 -25.70
N LEU A 496 27.78 -53.57 -24.78
CA LEU A 496 28.43 -52.31 -24.51
C LEU A 496 28.97 -52.30 -23.07
N SER A 497 30.11 -51.65 -22.84
CA SER A 497 30.56 -51.35 -21.46
C SER A 497 29.63 -50.34 -20.78
N ALA A 498 29.74 -50.14 -19.46
CA ALA A 498 28.94 -49.15 -18.75
C ALA A 498 29.11 -47.72 -19.31
N GLU A 499 30.34 -47.34 -19.67
CA GLU A 499 30.65 -46.06 -20.33
C GLU A 499 30.02 -45.99 -21.73
N GLN A 500 30.12 -47.05 -22.52
CA GLN A 500 29.49 -47.10 -23.85
C GLN A 500 27.97 -47.12 -23.77
N LEU A 501 27.40 -47.67 -22.71
CA LEU A 501 25.96 -47.65 -22.47
C LEU A 501 25.50 -46.27 -22.00
N GLU A 502 26.25 -45.59 -21.14
CA GLU A 502 25.97 -44.19 -20.79
C GLU A 502 26.07 -43.28 -22.02
N GLU A 503 27.09 -43.48 -22.85
CA GLU A 503 27.24 -42.75 -24.11
C GLU A 503 26.12 -43.10 -25.09
N PHE A 504 25.75 -44.37 -25.23
CA PHE A 504 24.64 -44.80 -26.08
C PHE A 504 23.29 -44.25 -25.58
N VAL A 505 23.03 -44.27 -24.27
CA VAL A 505 21.81 -43.71 -23.66
C VAL A 505 21.79 -42.19 -23.81
N PHE A 506 22.93 -41.53 -23.62
CA PHE A 506 23.07 -40.09 -23.85
C PHE A 506 22.82 -39.71 -25.31
N LEU A 507 23.40 -40.46 -26.25
CA LEU A 507 23.22 -40.24 -27.68
C LEU A 507 21.78 -40.57 -28.10
N HIS A 508 21.24 -41.72 -27.70
CA HIS A 508 19.87 -42.12 -28.00
C HIS A 508 18.83 -41.17 -27.38
N GLY A 509 19.08 -40.66 -26.18
CA GLY A 509 18.26 -39.62 -25.55
C GLY A 509 18.28 -38.28 -26.29
N ARG A 510 19.32 -38.03 -27.09
CA ARG A 510 19.36 -36.88 -28.01
C ARG A 510 18.62 -37.13 -29.33
N PHE A 511 18.38 -38.38 -29.71
CA PHE A 511 17.58 -38.77 -30.89
C PHE A 511 16.12 -39.04 -30.51
N SER A 512 15.41 -38.02 -30.03
CA SER A 512 13.95 -38.10 -29.82
C SER A 512 13.21 -38.29 -31.15
N GLU A 513 11.95 -38.75 -31.10
CA GLU A 513 11.08 -38.88 -32.29
C GLU A 513 11.04 -37.58 -33.11
N ARG A 514 11.04 -36.44 -32.41
CA ARG A 514 11.15 -35.11 -32.98
C ARG A 514 12.50 -34.87 -33.65
N LYS A 515 13.63 -35.30 -33.05
CA LYS A 515 14.97 -35.18 -33.63
C LYS A 515 15.17 -36.09 -34.85
N GLN A 516 14.60 -37.30 -34.83
CA GLN A 516 14.62 -38.21 -35.99
C GLN A 516 13.78 -37.66 -37.15
N GLN A 517 12.63 -37.06 -36.86
CA GLN A 517 11.86 -36.31 -37.86
C GLN A 517 12.65 -35.13 -38.39
N GLU A 518 13.27 -34.33 -37.51
CA GLU A 518 14.13 -33.18 -37.85
C GLU A 518 15.31 -33.55 -38.76
N LEU A 519 15.96 -34.70 -38.50
CA LEU A 519 17.06 -35.25 -39.30
C LEU A 519 16.61 -35.93 -40.60
N SER A 520 15.33 -36.27 -40.71
CA SER A 520 14.72 -36.81 -41.93
C SER A 520 14.12 -35.73 -42.84
N VAL A 521 14.03 -34.49 -42.34
CA VAL A 521 13.65 -33.33 -43.15
C VAL A 521 14.86 -32.92 -43.98
N ASP A 522 14.66 -32.87 -45.30
CA ASP A 522 15.63 -32.25 -46.20
C ASP A 522 15.65 -30.74 -45.89
N LEU A 523 16.59 -30.35 -45.04
CA LEU A 523 16.89 -28.96 -44.74
C LEU A 523 17.50 -28.38 -46.01
N GLY A 524 16.66 -27.83 -46.90
CA GLY A 524 17.13 -27.05 -48.04
C GLY A 524 18.15 -25.98 -47.62
N PRO A 525 18.85 -25.41 -48.59
CA PRO A 525 20.31 -25.24 -48.58
C PRO A 525 20.89 -24.72 -47.25
N ASP A 526 21.77 -25.53 -46.66
CA ASP A 526 22.92 -25.35 -45.73
C ASP A 526 23.15 -24.10 -44.84
N ASP A 527 22.39 -23.02 -44.93
CA ASP A 527 22.67 -21.81 -44.14
C ASP A 527 21.87 -21.80 -42.83
N LEU A 528 22.17 -22.77 -41.95
CA LEU A 528 21.91 -22.59 -40.52
C LEU A 528 22.88 -21.51 -40.01
N PRO A 529 22.39 -20.50 -39.28
CA PRO A 529 23.23 -19.41 -38.84
C PRO A 529 24.36 -19.93 -37.95
N SER A 530 25.56 -19.40 -38.15
CA SER A 530 26.75 -19.90 -37.46
C SER A 530 26.61 -19.69 -35.94
N PRO A 531 27.33 -20.45 -35.11
CA PRO A 531 27.37 -20.19 -33.67
C PRO A 531 27.76 -18.74 -33.32
N GLU A 532 28.52 -18.07 -34.19
CA GLU A 532 28.87 -16.66 -34.04
C GLU A 532 27.67 -15.75 -34.31
N GLU A 533 26.83 -16.08 -35.29
CA GLU A 533 25.59 -15.36 -35.59
C GLU A 533 24.57 -15.52 -34.46
N ILE A 534 24.44 -16.72 -33.88
CA ILE A 534 23.59 -16.96 -32.70
C ILE A 534 24.12 -16.19 -31.48
N SER A 535 25.43 -16.17 -31.25
CA SER A 535 26.04 -15.39 -30.17
C SER A 535 25.80 -13.89 -30.36
N ALA A 536 25.93 -13.41 -31.60
CA ALA A 536 25.64 -12.02 -31.95
C ALA A 536 24.17 -11.66 -31.65
N TRP A 537 23.21 -12.53 -31.98
CA TRP A 537 21.80 -12.33 -31.66
C TRP A 537 21.53 -12.32 -30.15
N LEU A 538 22.15 -13.22 -29.37
CA LEU A 538 22.00 -13.24 -27.92
C LEU A 538 22.62 -12.00 -27.25
N GLU A 539 23.79 -11.57 -27.70
CA GLU A 539 24.42 -10.31 -27.27
C GLU A 539 23.59 -9.09 -27.66
N GLU A 540 22.91 -9.12 -28.81
CA GLU A 540 21.98 -8.08 -29.24
C GLU A 540 20.74 -8.02 -28.35
N ILE A 541 20.12 -9.18 -28.02
CA ILE A 541 18.99 -9.26 -27.08
C ILE A 541 19.38 -8.75 -25.69
N GLN A 542 20.57 -9.10 -25.20
CA GLN A 542 21.06 -8.67 -23.90
C GLN A 542 21.30 -7.15 -23.85
N ARG A 543 21.98 -6.60 -24.87
CA ARG A 543 22.15 -5.15 -25.02
C ARG A 543 20.81 -4.41 -25.09
N ASN A 544 19.84 -4.97 -25.80
CA ASN A 544 18.49 -4.42 -25.93
C ASN A 544 17.72 -4.39 -24.59
N ARG A 545 17.86 -5.44 -23.76
CA ARG A 545 17.28 -5.46 -22.41
C ARG A 545 17.95 -4.47 -21.46
N GLU A 546 19.26 -4.34 -21.53
CA GLU A 546 20.04 -3.37 -20.73
C GLU A 546 19.68 -1.92 -21.10
N ALA A 547 19.52 -1.63 -22.39
CA ALA A 547 19.06 -0.32 -22.88
C ALA A 547 17.65 0.02 -22.39
N LEU A 548 16.72 -0.95 -22.38
CA LEU A 548 15.37 -0.79 -21.82
C LEU A 548 15.40 -0.54 -20.29
N GLY A 549 16.27 -1.23 -19.56
CA GLY A 549 16.43 -1.07 -18.10
C GLY A 549 17.05 0.27 -17.67
N ALA A 550 17.87 0.88 -18.54
CA ALA A 550 18.52 2.17 -18.27
C ALA A 550 17.63 3.41 -18.52
N CYS A 551 16.40 3.23 -19.02
CA CYS A 551 15.52 4.31 -19.41
C CYS A 551 14.75 4.91 -18.21
N GLY A 552 15.01 6.19 -17.90
CA GLY A 552 14.27 6.95 -16.88
C GLY A 552 12.82 7.33 -17.28
N LYS A 553 12.06 7.90 -16.35
CA LYS A 553 10.61 8.23 -16.52
C LYS A 553 10.28 9.08 -17.76
N ASP A 554 11.19 9.97 -18.19
CA ASP A 554 11.00 10.81 -19.38
C ASP A 554 11.09 10.03 -20.70
N VAL A 555 11.85 8.93 -20.73
CA VAL A 555 11.98 8.08 -21.93
C VAL A 555 10.74 7.22 -22.13
N ALA A 556 10.11 6.76 -21.04
CA ALA A 556 8.86 6.00 -21.11
C ALA A 556 7.71 6.79 -21.77
N ARG A 557 7.62 8.11 -21.49
CA ARG A 557 6.63 8.98 -22.13
C ARG A 557 6.87 9.14 -23.63
N ARG A 558 8.13 9.20 -24.05
CA ARG A 558 8.53 9.30 -25.47
C ARG A 558 8.28 7.99 -26.22
N ILE A 559 8.51 6.84 -25.57
CA ILE A 559 8.19 5.52 -26.12
C ILE A 559 6.69 5.41 -26.44
N GLU A 560 5.82 5.97 -25.60
CA GLU A 560 4.36 5.96 -25.85
C GLU A 560 4.01 6.66 -27.18
N SER A 561 4.60 7.83 -27.46
CA SER A 561 4.40 8.57 -28.70
C SER A 561 4.92 7.83 -29.94
N LEU A 562 5.93 6.97 -29.76
CA LEU A 562 6.56 6.18 -30.82
C LEU A 562 5.79 4.90 -31.18
N LYS A 563 4.85 4.43 -30.34
CA LYS A 563 4.03 3.24 -30.63
C LYS A 563 3.20 3.39 -31.92
N SER A 564 2.85 4.61 -32.31
CA SER A 564 2.09 4.91 -33.53
C SER A 564 2.89 4.79 -34.84
N PHE A 565 4.20 4.61 -34.75
CA PHE A 565 5.10 4.46 -35.89
C PHE A 565 5.26 2.98 -36.27
N THR A 566 5.35 2.69 -37.57
CA THR A 566 5.76 1.35 -38.06
C THR A 566 7.26 1.17 -37.93
N ASP A 567 7.77 -0.07 -38.03
CA ASP A 567 9.21 -0.34 -37.91
C ASP A 567 10.03 0.35 -39.00
N GLN A 568 9.49 0.44 -40.22
CA GLN A 568 10.08 1.19 -41.32
C GLN A 568 10.11 2.70 -41.02
N GLU A 569 9.04 3.24 -40.43
CA GLU A 569 8.99 4.65 -40.03
C GLU A 569 9.93 4.95 -38.85
N LEU A 570 10.08 4.05 -37.88
CA LEU A 570 11.03 4.19 -36.77
C LEU A 570 12.48 4.13 -37.25
N ALA A 571 12.82 3.19 -38.12
CA ALA A 571 14.15 3.09 -38.70
C ALA A 571 14.49 4.32 -39.56
N ALA A 572 13.51 4.82 -40.33
CA ALA A 572 13.67 6.05 -41.09
C ALA A 572 13.87 7.27 -40.17
N LEU A 573 13.09 7.38 -39.09
CA LEU A 573 13.20 8.47 -38.13
C LEU A 573 14.56 8.47 -37.41
N GLU A 574 15.03 7.29 -36.99
CA GLU A 574 16.34 7.12 -36.36
C GLU A 574 17.47 7.52 -37.32
N ALA A 575 17.45 7.00 -38.55
CA ALA A 575 18.48 7.30 -39.55
C ALA A 575 18.55 8.80 -39.85
N VAL A 576 17.39 9.46 -39.98
CA VAL A 576 17.34 10.90 -40.25
C VAL A 576 17.78 11.72 -39.03
N LEU A 577 17.42 11.33 -37.81
CA LEU A 577 17.87 12.01 -36.59
C LEU A 577 19.39 11.87 -36.37
N ILE A 578 19.96 10.68 -36.63
CA ILE A 578 21.41 10.46 -36.58
C ILE A 578 22.11 11.32 -37.65
N ASN A 579 21.60 11.32 -38.89
CA ASN A 579 22.15 12.16 -39.96
C ASN A 579 22.10 13.63 -39.56
N PHE A 580 20.97 14.11 -39.05
CA PHE A 580 20.82 15.48 -38.55
C PHE A 580 21.84 15.82 -37.44
N GLN A 581 22.00 14.95 -36.43
CA GLN A 581 22.95 15.16 -35.34
C GLN A 581 24.40 15.23 -35.85
N ASN A 582 24.77 14.37 -36.79
CA ASN A 582 26.10 14.37 -37.40
C ASN A 582 26.35 15.64 -38.21
N ARG A 583 25.39 16.03 -39.08
CA ARG A 583 25.50 17.26 -39.88
C ARG A 583 25.51 18.52 -39.03
N LEU A 584 24.78 18.54 -37.92
CA LEU A 584 24.82 19.64 -36.97
C LEU A 584 26.21 19.74 -36.32
N GLY A 585 26.81 18.62 -35.91
CA GLY A 585 28.18 18.59 -35.37
C GLY A 585 29.24 19.07 -36.38
N GLU A 586 29.13 18.64 -37.64
CA GLU A 586 29.98 19.10 -38.74
C GLU A 586 29.83 20.61 -38.99
N ALA A 587 28.60 21.11 -39.03
CA ALA A 587 28.31 22.52 -39.23
C ALA A 587 28.83 23.39 -38.07
N VAL A 588 28.59 22.98 -36.81
CA VAL A 588 29.11 23.65 -35.61
C VAL A 588 30.63 23.73 -35.66
N THR A 589 31.31 22.65 -36.06
CA THR A 589 32.78 22.61 -36.17
C THR A 589 33.30 23.49 -37.30
N ALA A 590 32.61 23.52 -38.44
CA ALA A 590 33.04 24.27 -39.61
C ALA A 590 32.83 25.79 -39.45
N VAL A 591 31.73 26.19 -38.81
CA VAL A 591 31.21 27.56 -38.79
C VAL A 591 31.38 28.25 -37.44
N GLY A 592 31.21 27.53 -36.32
CA GLY A 592 31.05 28.10 -34.99
C GLY A 592 29.62 28.58 -34.67
N GLU A 593 29.44 29.23 -33.52
CA GLU A 593 28.15 29.77 -33.07
C GLU A 593 27.82 31.16 -33.68
N PRO A 594 26.52 31.48 -33.89
CA PRO A 594 25.35 30.69 -33.53
C PRO A 594 24.60 30.12 -34.76
N LEU A 595 24.49 28.79 -34.82
CA LEU A 595 23.58 28.08 -35.73
C LEU A 595 22.14 28.02 -35.18
N ASP A 596 21.91 28.56 -33.98
CA ASP A 596 20.61 28.57 -33.29
C ASP A 596 19.52 29.26 -34.11
N GLY A 597 19.87 30.29 -34.88
CA GLY A 597 18.91 30.98 -35.76
C GLY A 597 18.33 30.08 -36.85
N ILE A 598 19.13 29.19 -37.43
CA ILE A 598 18.65 28.20 -38.44
C ILE A 598 17.71 27.19 -37.79
N LEU A 599 18.06 26.72 -36.58
CA LEU A 599 17.27 25.77 -35.82
C LEU A 599 15.94 26.37 -35.33
N GLN A 600 15.93 27.64 -34.95
CA GLN A 600 14.73 28.36 -34.56
C GLN A 600 13.83 28.64 -35.78
N ASP A 601 14.40 29.10 -36.89
CA ASP A 601 13.66 29.34 -38.14
C ASP A 601 13.07 28.06 -38.75
N PHE A 602 13.72 26.92 -38.52
CA PHE A 602 13.19 25.61 -38.89
C PHE A 602 11.89 25.29 -38.15
N HIS A 603 11.82 25.52 -36.83
CA HIS A 603 10.57 25.37 -36.07
C HIS A 603 9.46 26.29 -36.56
N GLU A 604 9.83 27.49 -37.02
CA GLU A 604 8.89 28.47 -37.58
C GLU A 604 8.54 28.21 -39.05
N GLY A 605 8.97 27.09 -39.64
CA GLY A 605 8.65 26.69 -41.02
C GLY A 605 9.34 27.54 -42.10
N ARG A 606 10.43 28.22 -41.76
CA ARG A 606 11.16 29.15 -42.65
C ARG A 606 12.39 28.52 -43.32
N LEU A 607 12.49 27.20 -43.40
CA LEU A 607 13.66 26.48 -43.94
C LEU A 607 13.95 26.82 -45.42
N SER A 608 12.91 27.06 -46.23
CA SER A 608 13.04 27.39 -47.65
C SER A 608 13.89 28.64 -47.90
N SER A 609 13.76 29.65 -47.04
CA SER A 609 14.54 30.89 -47.10
C SER A 609 16.04 30.62 -46.93
N TRP A 610 16.40 29.68 -46.07
CA TRP A 610 17.80 29.29 -45.83
C TRP A 610 18.39 28.46 -46.97
N LEU A 611 17.61 27.56 -47.57
CA LEU A 611 18.01 26.82 -48.77
C LEU A 611 18.29 27.76 -49.95
N GLU A 612 17.43 28.76 -50.17
CA GLU A 612 17.66 29.78 -51.20
C GLU A 612 18.93 30.60 -50.91
N LEU A 613 19.15 30.97 -49.66
CA LEU A 613 20.30 31.76 -49.23
C LEU A 613 21.61 30.97 -49.45
N ALA A 614 21.62 29.68 -49.11
CA ALA A 614 22.76 28.78 -49.34
C ALA A 614 23.09 28.62 -50.83
N GLU A 615 22.06 28.52 -51.69
CA GLU A 615 22.27 28.39 -53.14
C GLU A 615 22.81 29.69 -53.75
N ARG A 616 22.31 30.85 -53.30
CA ARG A 616 22.85 32.17 -53.70
C ARG A 616 24.30 32.33 -53.26
N ALA A 617 24.64 31.92 -52.03
CA ALA A 617 26.01 31.92 -51.54
C ALA A 617 26.91 31.00 -52.37
N ARG A 618 26.44 29.79 -52.73
CA ARG A 618 27.18 28.83 -53.56
C ARG A 618 27.48 29.38 -54.95
N SER A 619 26.49 30.00 -55.59
CA SER A 619 26.66 30.63 -56.90
C SER A 619 27.68 31.78 -56.88
N THR A 620 27.72 32.54 -55.77
CA THR A 620 28.67 33.63 -55.58
C THR A 620 30.08 33.09 -55.33
N LEU A 621 30.20 32.02 -54.55
CA LEU A 621 31.47 31.36 -54.27
C LEU A 621 32.08 30.68 -55.50
N ALA A 622 31.27 30.10 -56.37
CA ALA A 622 31.73 29.53 -57.65
C ALA A 622 32.42 30.61 -58.51
N ARG A 623 31.81 31.80 -58.61
CA ARG A 623 32.40 32.95 -59.31
C ARG A 623 33.71 33.40 -58.65
N LEU A 624 33.77 33.39 -57.31
CA LEU A 624 35.00 33.69 -56.58
C LEU A 624 36.11 32.66 -56.84
N SER A 625 35.77 31.38 -56.90
CA SER A 625 36.71 30.31 -57.20
C SER A 625 37.31 30.45 -58.61
N ASP A 626 36.51 30.86 -59.60
CA ASP A 626 36.99 31.15 -60.96
C ASP A 626 38.02 32.30 -60.97
N TYR A 627 37.78 33.36 -60.18
CA TYR A 627 38.73 34.46 -60.06
C TYR A 627 39.97 34.06 -59.27
N ALA A 628 39.81 33.30 -58.18
CA ALA A 628 40.92 32.78 -57.38
C ALA A 628 41.84 31.87 -58.20
N GLY A 629 41.28 31.00 -59.06
CA GLY A 629 42.05 30.15 -59.97
C GLY A 629 42.89 30.95 -60.98
N LYS A 630 42.38 32.09 -61.45
CA LYS A 630 43.12 33.00 -62.35
C LYS A 630 44.25 33.76 -61.62
N VAL A 631 44.10 34.04 -60.33
CA VAL A 631 45.14 34.67 -59.50
C VAL A 631 46.23 33.66 -59.14
N GLY A 632 45.87 32.41 -58.84
CA GLY A 632 46.80 31.37 -58.44
C GLY A 632 47.47 31.68 -57.09
N GLU A 633 48.76 31.34 -56.97
CA GLU A 633 49.59 31.64 -55.78
C GLU A 633 50.28 33.02 -55.85
N ALA A 634 49.85 33.88 -56.77
CA ALA A 634 50.48 35.17 -56.96
C ALA A 634 50.19 36.11 -55.78
N ARG A 635 51.24 36.71 -55.21
CA ARG A 635 51.14 37.76 -54.20
C ARG A 635 50.84 39.08 -54.91
N VAL A 636 49.65 39.63 -54.68
CA VAL A 636 49.19 40.88 -55.31
C VAL A 636 49.17 42.00 -54.28
N GLU A 637 49.96 43.05 -54.54
CA GLU A 637 49.96 44.28 -53.75
C GLU A 637 49.18 45.34 -54.52
N VAL A 638 48.26 46.03 -53.82
CA VAL A 638 47.40 47.08 -54.39
C VAL A 638 47.42 48.31 -53.48
N PRO A 639 47.27 49.51 -54.05
CA PRO A 639 47.19 50.75 -53.27
C PRO A 639 45.97 50.74 -52.34
N THR A 640 46.16 51.18 -51.09
CA THR A 640 45.09 51.27 -50.07
C THR A 640 44.36 52.61 -50.09
N ASP A 641 44.91 53.61 -50.78
CA ASP A 641 44.42 54.98 -50.90
C ASP A 641 43.40 55.18 -52.05
N VAL A 642 43.17 54.14 -52.86
CA VAL A 642 42.21 54.17 -53.98
C VAL A 642 41.05 53.20 -53.71
N PRO A 643 39.77 53.63 -53.89
CA PRO A 643 38.62 52.74 -53.76
C PRO A 643 38.70 51.53 -54.70
N LEU A 644 38.38 50.34 -54.19
CA LEU A 644 38.49 49.07 -54.94
C LEU A 644 37.76 49.10 -56.28
N ALA A 645 36.55 49.66 -56.32
CA ALA A 645 35.73 49.76 -57.54
C ALA A 645 36.40 50.65 -58.61
N GLN A 646 37.03 51.74 -58.17
CA GLN A 646 37.77 52.64 -59.07
C GLN A 646 39.03 51.96 -59.60
N LEU A 647 39.79 51.29 -58.73
CA LEU A 647 40.99 50.54 -59.12
C LEU A 647 40.65 49.39 -60.10
N LEU A 648 39.53 48.70 -59.90
CA LEU A 648 39.04 47.67 -60.79
C LEU A 648 38.64 48.23 -62.16
N HIS A 649 37.94 49.36 -62.19
CA HIS A 649 37.56 50.04 -63.43
C HIS A 649 38.80 50.45 -64.24
N ASP A 650 39.75 51.10 -63.58
CA ASP A 650 40.99 51.58 -64.19
C ASP A 650 41.87 50.42 -64.71
N ALA A 651 41.96 49.31 -63.95
CA ALA A 651 42.66 48.11 -64.40
C ALA A 651 41.97 47.44 -65.62
N GLN A 652 40.63 47.45 -65.68
CA GLN A 652 39.87 46.93 -66.82
C GLN A 652 39.99 47.80 -68.07
N GLU A 653 39.91 49.13 -67.94
CA GLU A 653 40.13 50.04 -69.07
C GLU A 653 41.52 49.86 -69.68
N ARG A 654 42.53 49.72 -68.81
CA ARG A 654 43.91 49.46 -69.22
C ARG A 654 44.06 48.09 -69.88
N LEU A 655 43.36 47.06 -69.39
CA LEU A 655 43.35 45.72 -70.01
C LEU A 655 42.73 45.75 -71.41
N ALA A 656 41.58 46.40 -71.54
CA ALA A 656 40.86 46.53 -72.81
C ALA A 656 41.69 47.29 -73.85
N HIS A 657 42.40 48.34 -73.40
CA HIS A 657 43.29 49.10 -74.26
C HIS A 657 44.44 48.23 -74.81
N LEU A 658 45.13 47.47 -73.95
CA LEU A 658 46.25 46.60 -74.36
C LEU A 658 45.80 45.41 -75.21
N ARG A 659 44.63 44.82 -74.95
CA ARG A 659 44.05 43.73 -75.77
C ARG A 659 43.59 44.20 -77.16
N SER A 660 43.25 45.48 -77.32
CA SER A 660 42.87 46.05 -78.62
C SER A 660 44.04 46.27 -79.59
N GLY A 661 45.26 45.81 -79.25
CA GLY A 661 46.45 45.89 -80.10
C GLY A 661 47.07 47.29 -80.19
N LYS A 662 46.59 48.25 -79.40
CA LYS A 662 47.11 49.63 -79.37
C LYS A 662 48.39 49.70 -78.53
N SER A 663 49.45 50.28 -79.07
CA SER A 663 50.76 50.34 -78.41
C SER A 663 50.72 51.25 -77.16
N ARG A 664 51.68 51.05 -76.25
CA ARG A 664 51.82 51.87 -75.02
C ARG A 664 52.02 53.37 -75.30
N GLY A 665 52.34 53.75 -76.54
CA GLY A 665 52.74 55.11 -76.93
C GLY A 665 54.10 55.49 -76.34
N TRP A 666 54.78 56.44 -76.99
CA TRP A 666 55.99 57.05 -76.43
C TRP A 666 55.59 57.99 -75.28
N TRP A 667 56.42 58.14 -74.24
CA TRP A 667 56.03 58.74 -72.93
C TRP A 667 55.39 60.15 -72.98
N LEU A 668 55.55 60.89 -74.09
CA LEU A 668 54.91 62.19 -74.35
C LEU A 668 53.53 62.14 -75.04
N PHE A 669 53.14 61.00 -75.64
CA PHE A 669 51.91 60.81 -76.44
C PHE A 669 51.07 59.59 -76.02
N ALA A 670 51.18 59.16 -74.76
CA ALA A 670 50.40 58.02 -74.25
C ALA A 670 48.88 58.29 -74.30
N PRO A 671 48.05 57.35 -74.82
CA PRO A 671 46.59 57.45 -74.83
C PRO A 671 45.99 57.75 -73.45
N ARG A 672 44.85 58.46 -73.39
CA ARG A 672 44.19 58.89 -72.13
C ARG A 672 44.03 57.74 -71.13
N ALA A 673 43.65 56.55 -71.61
CA ALA A 673 43.52 55.34 -70.80
C ALA A 673 44.83 54.92 -70.12
N ILE A 674 46.00 55.10 -70.74
CA ILE A 674 47.31 54.76 -70.16
C ILE A 674 47.79 55.85 -69.19
N ARG A 675 47.50 57.13 -69.50
CA ARG A 675 47.92 58.28 -68.69
C ARG A 675 47.16 58.36 -67.36
N VAL A 676 45.85 58.12 -67.37
CA VAL A 676 45.00 58.17 -66.16
C VAL A 676 45.26 56.96 -65.27
N THR A 677 45.53 55.78 -65.86
CA THR A 677 45.76 54.53 -65.14
C THR A 677 47.25 54.26 -64.86
N GLN A 678 48.13 55.24 -65.04
CA GLN A 678 49.58 55.07 -64.85
C GLN A 678 49.93 54.63 -63.43
N TYR A 679 49.10 55.00 -62.45
CA TYR A 679 49.26 54.60 -61.07
C TYR A 679 49.06 53.08 -60.86
N VAL A 680 48.28 52.40 -61.72
CA VAL A 680 48.08 50.94 -61.63
C VAL A 680 49.41 50.19 -61.85
N GLU A 681 50.23 50.64 -62.79
CA GLU A 681 51.57 50.08 -63.04
C GLU A 681 52.57 50.45 -61.93
N ARG A 682 52.46 51.65 -61.35
CA ARG A 682 53.40 52.15 -60.33
C ARG A 682 53.12 51.63 -58.92
N HIS A 683 51.86 51.40 -58.59
CA HIS A 683 51.42 51.13 -57.22
C HIS A 683 50.82 49.73 -57.05
N CYS A 684 50.55 48.99 -58.14
CA CYS A 684 50.22 47.57 -58.03
C CYS A 684 51.45 46.73 -58.39
N SER A 685 51.67 45.65 -57.63
CA SER A 685 52.72 44.68 -57.90
C SER A 685 52.16 43.26 -57.86
N ILE A 686 52.69 42.36 -58.71
CA ILE A 686 52.42 40.92 -58.66
C ILE A 686 53.76 40.21 -58.47
N ASN A 687 53.92 39.51 -57.35
CA ASN A 687 55.17 38.89 -56.92
C ASN A 687 56.36 39.89 -56.90
N GLY A 688 56.11 41.14 -56.53
CA GLY A 688 57.12 42.21 -56.49
C GLY A 688 57.43 42.84 -57.85
N HIS A 689 56.78 42.44 -58.94
CA HIS A 689 56.93 43.03 -60.27
C HIS A 689 55.78 43.97 -60.62
N ALA A 690 56.09 45.11 -61.24
CA ALA A 690 55.10 46.06 -61.75
C ALA A 690 54.16 45.42 -62.80
N VAL A 691 52.88 45.76 -62.75
CA VAL A 691 51.84 45.14 -63.59
C VAL A 691 51.83 45.76 -64.98
N ASN A 692 52.69 45.23 -65.85
CA ASN A 692 52.98 45.86 -67.14
C ASN A 692 52.42 45.06 -68.31
N ASP A 693 52.47 43.74 -68.27
CA ASP A 693 52.01 42.88 -69.35
C ASP A 693 50.51 42.51 -69.24
N VAL A 694 49.90 42.13 -70.37
CA VAL A 694 48.48 41.70 -70.45
C VAL A 694 48.21 40.57 -69.46
N VAL A 695 49.12 39.59 -69.35
CA VAL A 695 48.97 38.45 -68.42
C VAL A 695 48.96 38.90 -66.96
N GLN A 696 49.82 39.85 -66.59
CA GLN A 696 49.86 40.40 -65.23
C GLN A 696 48.61 41.23 -64.94
N LEU A 697 48.16 42.03 -65.92
CA LEU A 697 46.98 42.87 -65.76
C LEU A 697 45.69 42.04 -65.67
N GLU A 698 45.61 40.92 -66.39
CA GLU A 698 44.52 39.92 -66.24
C GLU A 698 44.48 39.32 -64.83
N ARG A 699 45.64 39.00 -64.25
CA ARG A 699 45.75 38.53 -62.87
C ARG A 699 45.35 39.60 -61.85
N LEU A 700 45.75 40.86 -62.06
CA LEU A 700 45.33 41.97 -61.22
C LEU A 700 43.81 42.18 -61.27
N VAL A 701 43.21 42.19 -62.46
CA VAL A 701 41.75 42.31 -62.62
C VAL A 701 41.03 41.13 -61.97
N ALA A 702 41.54 39.90 -62.09
CA ALA A 702 40.98 38.74 -61.41
C ALA A 702 41.04 38.89 -59.88
N TYR A 703 42.15 39.39 -59.33
CA TYR A 703 42.30 39.66 -57.89
C TYR A 703 41.34 40.74 -57.38
N LEU A 704 41.18 41.83 -58.13
CA LEU A 704 40.26 42.91 -57.77
C LEU A 704 38.78 42.46 -57.83
N LYS A 705 38.41 41.66 -58.85
CA LYS A 705 37.08 41.03 -58.92
C LYS A 705 36.84 40.03 -57.79
N PHE A 706 37.88 39.29 -57.41
CA PHE A 706 37.83 38.41 -56.25
C PHE A 706 37.56 39.20 -54.95
N ARG A 707 38.26 40.31 -54.72
CA ARG A 707 38.04 41.17 -53.54
C ARG A 707 36.63 41.77 -53.52
N GLU A 708 36.14 42.27 -54.66
CA GLU A 708 34.79 42.83 -54.76
C GLU A 708 33.71 41.75 -54.50
N GLY A 709 33.86 40.58 -55.13
CA GLY A 709 32.95 39.46 -54.90
C GLY A 709 33.00 38.94 -53.46
N LEU A 710 34.15 39.03 -52.79
CA LEU A 710 34.30 38.64 -51.39
C LEU A 710 33.53 39.59 -50.45
N GLU A 711 33.50 40.89 -50.74
CA GLU A 711 32.66 41.85 -50.02
C GLU A 711 31.16 41.58 -50.23
N GLN A 712 30.76 41.20 -51.44
CA GLN A 712 29.38 40.79 -51.72
C GLN A 712 29.02 39.49 -50.97
N PHE A 713 29.91 38.51 -50.96
CA PHE A 713 29.74 37.27 -50.20
C PHE A 713 29.63 37.54 -48.69
N ARG A 714 30.44 38.46 -48.15
CA ARG A 714 30.36 38.90 -46.74
C ARG A 714 29.01 39.50 -46.38
N LYS A 715 28.39 40.26 -47.29
CA LYS A 715 27.04 40.83 -47.08
C LYS A 715 25.96 39.76 -47.11
N LEU A 716 26.09 38.76 -47.98
CA LEU A 716 25.15 37.65 -48.10
C LEU A 716 25.27 36.67 -46.93
N TRP A 717 26.48 36.44 -46.42
CA TRP A 717 26.78 35.41 -45.44
C TRP A 717 27.72 35.91 -44.31
N PRO A 718 27.22 36.77 -43.41
CA PRO A 718 28.06 37.55 -42.48
C PRO A 718 28.89 36.73 -41.49
N TRP A 719 28.39 35.55 -41.12
CA TRP A 719 28.97 34.68 -40.09
C TRP A 719 30.03 33.71 -40.64
N ALA A 720 30.26 33.64 -41.95
CA ALA A 720 31.25 32.71 -42.54
C ALA A 720 32.71 33.13 -42.37
N LEU A 721 33.02 34.31 -41.81
CA LEU A 721 34.37 34.88 -41.90
C LEU A 721 34.94 35.30 -40.53
N ARG A 722 35.29 34.30 -39.72
CA ARG A 722 36.55 34.34 -38.96
C ARG A 722 37.58 33.59 -39.77
N VAL A 723 38.30 34.28 -40.65
CA VAL A 723 39.44 33.70 -41.38
C VAL A 723 40.61 34.67 -41.22
N PRO A 724 41.83 34.20 -40.87
CA PRO A 724 43.01 35.06 -40.79
C PRO A 724 43.30 35.73 -42.14
N ASP A 725 43.70 37.01 -42.11
CA ASP A 725 43.95 37.85 -43.29
C ASP A 725 45.07 37.33 -44.22
N GLU A 726 45.82 36.30 -43.83
CA GLU A 726 47.00 35.80 -44.55
C GLU A 726 46.72 34.65 -45.56
N SER A 727 45.46 34.29 -45.79
CA SER A 727 45.11 33.17 -46.69
C SER A 727 45.15 33.58 -48.17
N THR A 728 45.72 32.74 -49.04
CA THR A 728 45.65 32.96 -50.50
C THR A 728 44.20 32.90 -50.99
N PRO A 729 43.82 33.59 -52.09
CA PRO A 729 42.46 33.58 -52.62
C PRO A 729 41.88 32.17 -52.85
N SER A 730 42.71 31.23 -53.30
CA SER A 730 42.32 29.83 -53.54
C SER A 730 42.04 29.09 -52.23
N GLU A 731 42.90 29.25 -51.22
CA GLU A 731 42.72 28.65 -49.90
C GLU A 731 41.48 29.22 -49.18
N LEU A 732 41.24 30.52 -49.32
CA LEU A 732 40.03 31.16 -48.79
C LEU A 732 38.76 30.59 -49.43
N CYS A 733 38.73 30.42 -50.76
CA CYS A 733 37.61 29.80 -51.46
C CYS A 733 37.35 28.36 -51.00
N LYS A 734 38.41 27.55 -50.84
CA LYS A 734 38.27 26.16 -50.36
C LYS A 734 37.66 26.10 -48.96
N ARG A 735 38.10 26.97 -48.05
CA ARG A 735 37.56 27.04 -46.68
C ARG A 735 36.11 27.52 -46.65
N LEU A 736 35.77 28.54 -47.45
CA LEU A 736 34.40 29.01 -47.59
C LEU A 736 33.49 27.94 -48.21
N ALA A 737 34.00 27.15 -49.17
CA ALA A 737 33.26 26.04 -49.76
C ALA A 737 32.95 24.96 -48.73
N ALA A 738 33.96 24.52 -47.98
CA ALA A 738 33.79 23.53 -46.92
C ALA A 738 32.76 23.99 -45.86
N ARG A 739 32.79 25.26 -45.46
CA ARG A 739 31.80 25.84 -44.52
C ARG A 739 30.40 25.85 -45.10
N LEU A 740 30.25 26.29 -46.34
CA LEU A 740 28.95 26.34 -47.00
C LEU A 740 28.38 24.94 -47.24
N ASP A 741 29.22 23.97 -47.60
CA ASP A 741 28.82 22.59 -47.80
C ASP A 741 28.38 21.91 -46.49
N ALA A 742 29.05 22.22 -45.36
CA ALA A 742 28.61 21.76 -44.05
C ALA A 742 27.22 22.29 -43.67
N VAL A 743 26.95 23.59 -43.93
CA VAL A 743 25.64 24.19 -43.64
C VAL A 743 24.57 23.65 -44.59
N LYS A 744 24.89 23.50 -45.87
CA LYS A 744 23.93 22.93 -46.83
C LYS A 744 23.58 21.48 -46.47
N SER A 745 24.57 20.69 -46.09
CA SER A 745 24.33 19.31 -45.64
C SER A 745 23.43 19.27 -44.39
N LEU A 746 23.55 20.25 -43.50
CA LEU A 746 22.63 20.43 -42.37
C LEU A 746 21.21 20.80 -42.82
N LEU A 747 21.06 21.76 -43.75
CA LEU A 747 19.75 22.16 -44.28
C LEU A 747 19.06 21.01 -45.03
N ASP A 748 19.82 20.22 -45.80
CA ASP A 748 19.33 19.03 -46.48
C ASP A 748 18.85 17.98 -45.46
N ALA A 749 19.61 17.76 -44.37
CA ALA A 749 19.18 16.87 -43.28
C ALA A 749 17.91 17.36 -42.57
N LEU A 750 17.76 18.68 -42.37
CA LEU A 750 16.55 19.28 -41.81
C LEU A 750 15.34 19.11 -42.76
N SER A 751 15.54 19.23 -44.07
CA SER A 751 14.47 18.98 -45.04
C SER A 751 14.02 17.51 -45.04
N GLN A 752 14.95 16.57 -44.79
CA GLN A 752 14.62 15.16 -44.67
C GLN A 752 13.76 14.88 -43.43
N LEU A 753 13.98 15.59 -42.31
CA LEU A 753 13.11 15.49 -41.14
C LEU A 753 11.65 15.82 -41.46
N GLU A 754 11.40 16.83 -42.31
CA GLU A 754 10.04 17.18 -42.74
C GLU A 754 9.34 16.07 -43.53
N THR A 755 10.10 15.19 -44.19
CA THR A 755 9.55 14.13 -45.05
C THR A 755 9.12 12.85 -44.32
N VAL A 756 9.63 12.57 -43.12
CA VAL A 756 9.51 11.25 -42.45
C VAL A 756 8.19 11.05 -41.69
N ARG A 757 7.10 11.77 -42.01
CA ARG A 757 5.83 11.72 -41.25
C ARG A 757 6.02 11.89 -39.73
N TRP A 758 7.09 12.57 -39.31
CA TRP A 758 7.29 13.03 -37.94
C TRP A 758 6.17 13.98 -37.47
N THR A 759 5.25 14.33 -38.38
CA THR A 759 3.99 14.99 -38.10
C THR A 759 3.10 14.24 -37.10
N LYS A 760 3.33 12.93 -36.89
CA LYS A 760 2.71 12.14 -35.81
C LYS A 760 3.14 12.60 -34.41
N LEU A 761 4.31 13.22 -34.28
CA LEU A 761 4.75 13.86 -33.04
C LEU A 761 4.08 15.23 -32.88
N SER A 762 3.73 15.61 -31.66
CA SER A 762 3.19 16.93 -31.33
C SER A 762 4.19 18.04 -31.62
N GLU A 763 3.70 19.27 -31.77
CA GLU A 763 4.54 20.46 -31.99
C GLU A 763 5.58 20.64 -30.87
N TRP A 764 5.20 20.37 -29.63
CA TRP A 764 6.10 20.39 -28.48
C TRP A 764 7.18 19.30 -28.55
N GLU A 765 6.85 18.08 -29.00
CA GLU A 765 7.84 17.00 -29.14
C GLU A 765 8.85 17.30 -30.25
N ARG A 766 8.38 17.90 -31.36
CA ARG A 766 9.27 18.37 -32.43
C ARG A 766 10.18 19.49 -31.96
N SER A 767 9.68 20.39 -31.10
CA SER A 767 10.48 21.47 -30.53
C SER A 767 11.66 20.96 -29.69
N GLN A 768 11.58 19.75 -29.14
CA GLN A 768 12.66 19.14 -28.37
C GLN A 768 13.86 18.73 -29.24
N PHE A 769 13.71 18.58 -30.56
CA PHE A 769 14.82 18.18 -31.43
C PHE A 769 15.88 19.26 -31.63
N THR A 770 15.66 20.50 -31.20
CA THR A 770 16.69 21.55 -31.23
C THR A 770 17.64 21.49 -30.04
N ASP A 771 17.24 20.86 -28.93
CA ASP A 771 18.12 20.64 -27.79
C ASP A 771 18.95 19.34 -27.93
N SER A 772 20.24 19.43 -27.62
CA SER A 772 21.19 18.31 -27.78
C SER A 772 20.92 17.14 -26.83
N LYS A 773 20.56 17.46 -25.58
CA LYS A 773 20.24 16.41 -24.58
C LYS A 773 18.94 15.71 -24.96
N SER A 774 17.97 16.48 -25.42
CA SER A 774 16.68 15.98 -25.82
C SER A 774 16.74 15.11 -27.07
N ARG A 775 17.53 15.47 -28.09
CA ARG A 775 17.81 14.60 -29.26
C ARG A 775 18.39 13.26 -28.86
N THR A 776 19.41 13.26 -28.01
CA THR A 776 20.06 12.03 -27.55
C THR A 776 19.07 11.11 -26.83
N SER A 777 18.21 11.69 -25.99
CA SER A 777 17.15 10.94 -25.31
C SER A 777 16.04 10.45 -26.26
N TRP A 778 15.77 11.14 -27.38
CA TRP A 778 14.85 10.64 -28.42
C TRP A 778 15.44 9.47 -29.20
N LEU A 779 16.74 9.51 -29.54
CA LEU A 779 17.42 8.36 -30.15
C LEU A 779 17.41 7.14 -29.23
N GLN A 780 17.62 7.33 -27.93
CA GLN A 780 17.47 6.27 -26.94
C GLN A 780 16.05 5.70 -26.89
N ALA A 781 15.02 6.56 -26.95
CA ALA A 781 13.62 6.12 -26.97
C ALA A 781 13.28 5.30 -28.22
N ILE A 782 13.76 5.72 -29.40
CA ILE A 782 13.56 4.99 -30.66
C ILE A 782 14.29 3.64 -30.62
N GLY A 783 15.54 3.62 -30.18
CA GLY A 783 16.30 2.38 -30.00
C GLY A 783 15.61 1.42 -29.03
N ALA A 784 15.10 1.91 -27.90
CA ALA A 784 14.38 1.10 -26.93
C ALA A 784 13.06 0.52 -27.47
N GLU A 785 12.26 1.30 -28.23
CA GLU A 785 11.02 0.79 -28.84
C GLU A 785 11.30 -0.22 -29.95
N ARG A 786 12.33 -0.01 -30.78
CA ARG A 786 12.76 -1.00 -31.79
C ARG A 786 13.26 -2.30 -31.15
N ALA A 787 14.09 -2.18 -30.12
CA ALA A 787 14.57 -3.29 -29.31
C ALA A 787 13.42 -4.10 -28.71
N ARG A 788 12.43 -3.41 -28.13
CA ARG A 788 11.22 -4.03 -27.59
C ARG A 788 10.46 -4.81 -28.66
N ARG A 789 10.24 -4.24 -29.84
CA ARG A 789 9.53 -4.92 -30.94
C ARG A 789 10.29 -6.13 -31.46
N GLN A 790 11.61 -6.06 -31.57
CA GLN A 790 12.42 -7.21 -31.95
C GLN A 790 12.35 -8.34 -30.92
N VAL A 791 12.37 -8.01 -29.62
CA VAL A 791 12.18 -9.00 -28.56
C VAL A 791 10.78 -9.63 -28.64
N GLU A 792 9.73 -8.84 -28.89
CA GLU A 792 8.36 -9.34 -29.10
C GLU A 792 8.21 -10.21 -30.36
N LEU A 793 9.10 -10.07 -31.35
CA LEU A 793 9.07 -10.83 -32.61
C LEU A 793 9.86 -12.16 -32.54
N ILE A 794 10.87 -12.20 -31.67
CA ILE A 794 11.73 -13.38 -31.42
C ILE A 794 11.09 -14.31 -30.36
N GLN A 795 10.28 -13.75 -29.46
CA GLN A 795 9.45 -14.50 -28.50
C GLN A 795 8.20 -15.06 -29.16
#